data_AF-A0AA39DXX0-F1
#
_entry.id   AF-A0AA39DXX0-F1
#
_cell.length_a   1.000
_cell.length_b   1.000
_cell.length_c   1.000
_cell.angle_alpha   90.00
_cell.angle_beta   90.00
_cell.angle_gamma   90.00
#
_symmetry.space_group_name_H-M   'P 1'
#
loop_
_entity.id
_entity.type
_entity.pdbx_description
1 polymer ?
#
loop_
_entity_poly.entity_id
_entity_poly.type
_entity_poly.pdbx_seq_one_letter_code
_entity_poly.pdbx_strand_id
1 'polypeptide(L)'
;MYELGILAANDGGNLVTILNLSWKGVVTLLQLGKGALAVKVNVPDIILTLISLANESLRCAAEAWSSRTETITAAEAKRTFLPVKFYLINAVRISSQYPCQAYLVYREIILCVLMISTLGISLSIEKHLKTASEVLAELLEPTYFHLLNSLLNSAQVKQELKFQILDWLFIEEHNSNSSVGDPSTSYWTASMDTIFTVSCEAMPGARILLLSRVALFLNILKSSPDLEEDVRLGIARKLGWLLDVLVDEEVYSSVLVLQVPILYGSGQTLELVWQPMFSSLILSLKTFMIVVSPSPMWSEFEFFLLQNFFHPHFLCWEIVMELWCFMVRHAEIEMVVDIIDKLCSLLKSVASIQPVLTPSCPLRKMARSICKILSSGTESIVDQVYSSIVGDDRSQLSLVMHIALLMEGFPLNLLSDSMKSIATRRIMTDYFGFIESFDDKTLQACSSGVFGLPVFALSAALQSIEVKTSDIDMKTLRFLVAIIQKYRSSMDNLMKDHCRKLLSETLGIVSNMKHLYASDAMEEVILELQNLFISGQAASDTQLNECKPDLASFLAGLAYMKIVESDKNAKSSAVWELYRMLLSERHWAFVHLAITAFGYFSERTSCNQLWRFVPQNAALSFDLESGDEAKEERFTSEFKAFLDKEMTLTVTPSSEQLGLHLKEGLMLKEMVLKMSKVDTEAVGCEIMKIDNEKQACKRRKLPDGISKGMEMLQHGLKVMGDGISEWQQNNFDQKELHNKFLAHYSSLKDVIDHLVGLAGSG
;
A
#
# COMPACT_ATOMS: atom_id res chain seq x y z
N MET A 1 17.56 43.12 23.04
CA MET A 1 16.42 42.17 23.14
C MET A 1 16.83 40.77 22.72
N TYR A 2 17.43 40.60 21.54
CA TYR A 2 17.94 39.32 21.06
C TYR A 2 18.97 38.67 22.02
N GLU A 3 20.02 39.40 22.42
CA GLU A 3 21.04 38.88 23.36
C GLU A 3 20.48 38.50 24.75
N LEU A 4 19.53 39.30 25.27
CA LEU A 4 18.80 39.01 26.51
C LEU A 4 17.91 37.76 26.37
N GLY A 5 17.39 37.51 25.16
CA GLY A 5 16.63 36.32 24.80
C GLY A 5 17.48 35.05 24.81
N ILE A 6 18.70 35.12 24.27
CA ILE A 6 19.67 34.01 24.28
C ILE A 6 20.10 33.67 25.71
N LEU A 7 20.42 34.68 26.53
CA LEU A 7 20.78 34.47 27.93
C LEU A 7 19.65 33.79 28.73
N ALA A 8 18.40 34.17 28.48
CA ALA A 8 17.24 33.57 29.13
C ALA A 8 16.90 32.15 28.63
N ALA A 9 17.25 31.84 27.37
CA ALA A 9 17.16 30.50 26.80
C ALA A 9 18.18 29.54 27.44
N ASN A 10 19.43 29.99 27.60
CA ASN A 10 20.51 29.20 28.19
C ASN A 10 20.28 28.88 29.68
N ASP A 11 19.57 29.73 30.41
CA ASP A 11 19.35 29.59 31.85
C ASP A 11 18.04 28.85 32.21
N GLY A 12 17.38 28.24 31.23
CA GLY A 12 16.23 27.35 31.42
C GLY A 12 15.06 28.02 32.16
N GLY A 13 14.63 29.21 31.72
CA GLY A 13 13.35 29.79 32.13
C GLY A 13 13.38 30.72 33.36
N ASN A 14 14.48 30.83 34.09
CA ASN A 14 14.58 31.69 35.29
C ASN A 14 14.46 33.20 34.98
N LEU A 15 14.62 33.59 33.71
CA LEU A 15 14.56 34.98 33.23
C LEU A 15 13.28 35.29 32.41
N VAL A 16 12.30 34.38 32.35
CA VAL A 16 11.06 34.53 31.57
C VAL A 16 10.26 35.78 31.96
N THR A 17 10.30 36.20 33.22
CA THR A 17 9.60 37.41 33.70
C THR A 17 10.15 38.69 33.05
N ILE A 18 11.46 38.76 32.80
CA ILE A 18 12.12 39.91 32.14
C ILE A 18 11.83 39.90 30.63
N LEU A 19 11.82 38.71 30.01
CA LEU A 19 11.39 38.55 28.61
C LEU A 19 9.93 38.97 28.42
N ASN A 20 9.06 38.58 29.36
CA ASN A 20 7.64 38.87 29.32
C ASN A 20 7.38 40.38 29.36
N LEU A 21 8.03 41.14 30.26
CA LEU A 21 7.90 42.60 30.32
C LEU A 21 8.32 43.28 29.01
N SER A 22 9.43 42.82 28.43
CA SER A 22 10.07 43.48 27.29
C SER A 22 9.35 43.21 25.96
N TRP A 23 8.95 41.96 25.70
CA TRP A 23 8.23 41.59 24.48
C TRP A 23 6.73 41.90 24.54
N LYS A 24 6.10 41.84 25.72
CA LYS A 24 4.69 42.25 25.87
C LYS A 24 4.48 43.71 25.50
N GLY A 25 5.43 44.60 25.81
CA GLY A 25 5.40 45.99 25.38
C GLY A 25 5.41 46.15 23.85
N VAL A 26 6.33 45.46 23.17
CA VAL A 26 6.45 45.48 21.70
C VAL A 26 5.19 44.93 21.03
N VAL A 27 4.69 43.78 21.48
CA VAL A 27 3.49 43.14 20.93
C VAL A 27 2.25 44.01 21.16
N THR A 28 2.11 44.60 22.35
CA THR A 28 0.97 45.48 22.65
C THR A 28 1.00 46.74 21.79
N LEU A 29 2.17 47.33 21.56
CA LEU A 29 2.33 48.49 20.68
C LEU A 29 1.96 48.15 19.23
N LEU A 30 2.44 47.01 18.71
CA LEU A 30 2.08 46.52 17.37
C LEU A 30 0.58 46.23 17.25
N GLN A 31 -0.06 45.70 18.29
CA GLN A 31 -1.51 45.47 18.28
C GLN A 31 -2.31 46.78 18.29
N LEU A 32 -1.87 47.77 19.06
CA LEU A 32 -2.58 49.05 19.21
C LEU A 32 -2.44 49.97 17.98
N GLY A 33 -1.26 50.02 17.34
CA GLY A 33 -1.04 50.94 16.22
C GLY A 33 -1.48 50.45 14.83
N LYS A 34 -1.90 49.17 14.70
CA LYS A 34 -2.48 48.58 13.47
C LYS A 34 -1.66 48.90 12.19
N GLY A 35 -2.31 49.00 11.03
CA GLY A 35 -1.67 49.22 9.73
C GLY A 35 -0.80 50.49 9.63
N ALA A 36 -0.95 51.47 10.52
CA ALA A 36 -0.09 52.67 10.54
C ALA A 36 1.33 52.39 11.04
N LEU A 37 1.53 51.35 11.87
CA LEU A 37 2.84 50.92 12.34
C LEU A 37 3.55 49.97 11.37
N ALA A 38 2.81 49.20 10.55
CA ALA A 38 3.39 48.29 9.57
C ALA A 38 4.26 49.01 8.51
N VAL A 39 4.03 50.32 8.29
CA VAL A 39 4.82 51.16 7.38
C VAL A 39 6.09 51.71 8.07
N LYS A 40 6.15 51.70 9.41
CA LYS A 40 7.24 52.30 10.21
C LYS A 40 8.10 51.28 10.95
N VAL A 41 7.62 50.04 11.08
CA VAL A 41 8.27 48.96 11.82
C VAL A 41 8.40 47.77 10.88
N ASN A 42 9.60 47.19 10.81
CA ASN A 42 9.85 45.99 10.02
C ASN A 42 9.24 44.77 10.75
N VAL A 43 7.95 44.52 10.51
CA VAL A 43 7.20 43.39 11.08
C VAL A 43 7.83 42.04 10.69
N PRO A 44 8.26 41.80 9.43
CA PRO A 44 9.03 40.61 9.06
C PRO A 44 10.24 40.34 9.98
N ASP A 45 11.10 41.33 10.22
CA ASP A 45 12.30 41.16 11.08
C ASP A 45 11.94 40.78 12.52
N ILE A 46 10.82 41.29 13.04
CA ILE A 46 10.35 40.96 14.38
C ILE A 46 9.91 39.49 14.46
N ILE A 47 9.19 39.01 13.45
CA ILE A 47 8.78 37.60 13.35
C ILE A 47 10.03 36.71 13.27
N LEU A 48 11.00 37.07 12.41
CA LEU A 48 12.27 36.35 12.29
C LEU A 48 13.05 36.30 13.61
N THR A 49 13.08 37.42 14.34
CA THR A 49 13.75 37.49 15.65
C THR A 49 13.12 36.51 16.65
N LEU A 50 11.79 36.44 16.70
CA LEU A 50 11.07 35.53 17.61
C LEU A 50 11.29 34.06 17.23
N ILE A 51 11.27 33.74 15.93
CA ILE A 51 11.55 32.40 15.40
C ILE A 51 12.99 31.99 15.73
N SER A 52 13.96 32.87 15.49
CA SER A 52 15.37 32.61 15.77
C SER A 52 15.60 32.33 17.26
N LEU A 53 14.98 33.10 18.15
CA LEU A 53 15.05 32.86 19.60
C LEU A 53 14.42 31.51 20.01
N ALA A 54 13.32 31.11 19.37
CA ALA A 54 12.70 29.80 19.60
C ALA A 54 13.63 28.66 19.14
N ASN A 55 14.16 28.74 17.92
CA ASN A 55 15.07 27.74 17.35
C ASN A 55 16.37 27.62 18.16
N GLU A 56 16.96 28.74 18.59
CA GLU A 56 18.17 28.75 19.41
C GLU A 56 17.95 28.04 20.74
N SER A 57 16.84 28.35 21.41
CA SER A 57 16.47 27.72 22.68
C SER A 57 16.32 26.20 22.56
N LEU A 58 15.75 25.74 21.45
CA LEU A 58 15.58 24.32 21.17
C LEU A 58 16.88 23.63 20.76
N ARG A 59 17.77 24.33 20.04
CA ARG A 59 19.11 23.82 19.72
C ARG A 59 19.90 23.55 20.99
N CYS A 60 19.93 24.49 21.93
CA CYS A 60 20.60 24.30 23.21
C CYS A 60 20.02 23.12 24.01
N ALA A 61 18.69 22.93 23.95
CA ALA A 61 18.03 21.77 24.57
C ALA A 61 18.44 20.45 23.88
N ALA A 62 18.46 20.42 22.55
CA ALA A 62 18.85 19.26 21.76
C ALA A 62 20.31 18.84 22.02
N GLU A 63 21.24 19.80 22.09
CA GLU A 63 22.65 19.57 22.46
C GLU A 63 22.79 19.02 23.89
N ALA A 64 22.03 19.57 24.83
CA ALA A 64 22.09 19.14 26.23
C ALA A 64 21.51 17.73 26.44
N TRP A 65 20.54 17.32 25.61
CA TRP A 65 19.86 16.03 25.74
C TRP A 65 20.47 14.93 24.88
N SER A 66 21.12 15.25 23.76
CA SER A 66 21.73 14.25 22.87
C SER A 66 22.86 13.44 23.50
N SER A 67 23.50 13.98 24.54
CA SER A 67 24.60 13.33 25.27
C SER A 67 24.17 12.61 26.55
N ARG A 68 22.88 12.67 26.91
CA ARG A 68 22.36 12.12 28.17
C ARG A 68 21.76 10.74 27.98
N THR A 69 21.97 9.88 28.97
CA THR A 69 21.36 8.54 29.05
C THR A 69 20.24 8.46 30.09
N GLU A 70 20.10 9.49 30.93
CA GLU A 70 19.09 9.57 31.99
C GLU A 70 17.73 10.02 31.43
N THR A 71 16.65 9.57 32.08
CA THR A 71 15.29 9.93 31.68
C THR A 71 14.99 11.38 32.04
N ILE A 72 14.52 12.16 31.07
CA ILE A 72 14.13 13.56 31.30
C ILE A 72 12.79 13.60 32.03
N THR A 73 12.73 14.37 33.12
CA THR A 73 11.49 14.55 33.87
C THR A 73 10.55 15.54 33.18
N ALA A 74 9.24 15.37 33.36
CA ALA A 74 8.26 16.31 32.80
C ALA A 74 8.47 17.75 33.28
N ALA A 75 8.89 17.95 34.54
CA ALA A 75 9.16 19.28 35.09
C ALA A 75 10.36 19.96 34.39
N GLU A 76 11.43 19.21 34.12
CA GLU A 76 12.59 19.68 33.37
C GLU A 76 12.21 20.04 31.94
N ALA A 77 11.52 19.16 31.22
CA ALA A 77 11.05 19.42 29.87
C ALA A 77 10.11 20.64 29.80
N LYS A 78 9.16 20.79 30.73
CA LYS A 78 8.26 21.95 30.80
C LYS A 78 9.03 23.25 31.00
N ARG A 79 10.04 23.24 31.87
CA ARG A 79 10.90 24.39 32.13
C ARG A 79 11.68 24.81 30.88
N THR A 80 12.21 23.85 30.13
CA THR A 80 12.96 24.09 28.89
C THR A 80 12.08 24.62 27.76
N PHE A 81 10.86 24.11 27.60
CA PHE A 81 9.98 24.53 26.51
C PHE A 81 9.15 25.79 26.79
N LEU A 82 9.09 26.28 28.05
CA LEU A 82 8.30 27.46 28.39
C LEU A 82 8.76 28.75 27.66
N PRO A 83 10.07 29.07 27.57
CA PRO A 83 10.55 30.20 26.76
C PRO A 83 10.21 30.06 25.28
N VAL A 84 10.33 28.85 24.73
CA VAL A 84 10.01 28.54 23.33
C VAL A 84 8.53 28.82 23.05
N LYS A 85 7.64 28.31 23.91
CA LYS A 85 6.20 28.58 23.84
C LYS A 85 5.92 30.08 23.87
N PHE A 86 6.60 30.82 24.73
CA PHE A 86 6.46 32.28 24.81
C PHE A 86 6.81 32.98 23.49
N TYR A 87 7.95 32.65 22.88
CA TYR A 87 8.34 33.25 21.60
C TYR A 87 7.36 32.91 20.48
N LEU A 88 6.95 31.63 20.38
CA LEU A 88 5.99 31.16 19.37
C LEU A 88 4.62 31.83 19.53
N ILE A 89 4.08 31.95 20.75
CA ILE A 89 2.79 32.63 20.98
C ILE A 89 2.82 34.08 20.47
N ASN A 90 3.93 34.79 20.70
CA ASN A 90 4.06 36.17 20.22
C ASN A 90 4.22 36.22 18.70
N ALA A 91 4.94 35.26 18.10
CA ALA A 91 5.04 35.14 16.64
C ALA A 91 3.67 34.88 16.00
N VAL A 92 2.85 33.98 16.59
CA VAL A 92 1.47 33.70 16.16
C VAL A 92 0.64 34.98 16.21
N ARG A 93 0.64 35.69 17.34
CA ARG A 93 -0.16 36.92 17.51
C ARG A 93 0.18 38.00 16.48
N ILE A 94 1.47 38.20 16.21
CA ILE A 94 1.91 39.18 15.21
C ILE A 94 1.54 38.71 13.80
N SER A 95 1.76 37.43 13.49
CA SER A 95 1.47 36.85 12.16
C SER A 95 -0.01 36.89 11.82
N SER A 96 -0.89 36.55 12.77
CA SER A 96 -2.35 36.67 12.61
C SER A 96 -2.80 38.12 12.41
N GLN A 97 -2.11 39.09 13.01
CA GLN A 97 -2.46 40.51 12.90
C GLN A 97 -1.94 41.15 11.59
N TYR A 98 -0.81 40.65 11.07
CA TYR A 98 -0.13 41.17 9.88
C TYR A 98 0.19 40.05 8.87
N PRO A 99 -0.82 39.33 8.36
CA PRO A 99 -0.61 38.11 7.57
C PRO A 99 0.15 38.35 6.26
N CYS A 100 -0.06 39.49 5.58
CA CYS A 100 0.71 39.83 4.37
C CYS A 100 2.20 40.09 4.66
N GLN A 101 2.54 40.57 5.86
CA GLN A 101 3.93 40.77 6.28
C GLN A 101 4.55 39.45 6.74
N ALA A 102 3.80 38.62 7.46
CA ALA A 102 4.22 37.28 7.83
C ALA A 102 4.46 36.39 6.60
N TYR A 103 3.68 36.57 5.54
CA TYR A 103 3.91 35.90 4.26
C TYR A 103 5.31 36.18 3.68
N LEU A 104 5.89 37.38 3.90
CA LEU A 104 7.24 37.69 3.38
C LEU A 104 8.34 36.81 3.99
N VAL A 105 8.08 36.17 5.12
CA VAL A 105 8.99 35.29 5.88
C VAL A 105 8.40 33.89 6.07
N TYR A 106 7.51 33.47 5.16
CA TYR A 106 6.81 32.19 5.25
C TYR A 106 7.75 30.99 5.24
N ARG A 107 8.90 31.08 4.57
CA ARG A 107 9.89 30.00 4.48
C ARG A 107 10.53 29.73 5.83
N GLU A 108 10.85 30.77 6.57
CA GLU A 108 11.42 30.70 7.92
C GLU A 108 10.38 30.20 8.93
N ILE A 109 9.11 30.60 8.77
CA ILE A 109 7.99 30.05 9.55
C ILE A 109 7.87 28.54 9.31
N ILE A 110 7.84 28.11 8.05
CA ILE A 110 7.75 26.69 7.68
C ILE A 110 8.93 25.91 8.26
N LEU A 111 10.15 26.40 8.07
CA LEU A 111 11.37 25.74 8.55
C LEU A 111 11.34 25.59 10.08
N CYS A 112 10.95 26.63 10.82
CA CYS A 112 10.79 26.58 12.27
C CYS A 112 9.79 25.48 12.69
N VAL A 113 8.61 25.44 12.05
CA VAL A 113 7.59 24.43 12.33
C VAL A 113 8.13 23.02 12.09
N LEU A 114 8.82 22.79 10.97
CA LEU A 114 9.41 21.49 10.66
C LEU A 114 10.50 21.10 11.64
N MET A 115 11.39 22.02 12.02
CA MET A 115 12.46 21.74 12.99
C MET A 115 11.91 21.34 14.37
N ILE A 116 10.86 22.01 14.84
CA ILE A 116 10.20 21.66 16.10
C ILE A 116 9.54 20.27 15.99
N SER A 117 8.87 20.01 14.87
CA SER A 117 8.22 18.71 14.63
C SER A 117 9.23 17.57 14.50
N THR A 118 10.35 17.77 13.79
CA THR A 118 11.47 16.81 13.71
C THR A 118 12.03 16.52 15.08
N LEU A 119 12.27 17.55 15.91
CA LEU A 119 12.74 17.35 17.28
C LEU A 119 11.74 16.49 18.07
N GLY A 120 10.44 16.75 17.97
CA GLY A 120 9.40 15.93 18.60
C GLY A 120 9.48 14.45 18.20
N ILE A 121 9.62 14.17 16.91
CA ILE A 121 9.76 12.80 16.39
C ILE A 121 11.05 12.15 16.92
N SER A 122 12.19 12.85 16.90
CA SER A 122 13.46 12.33 17.44
C SER A 122 13.35 11.97 18.92
N LEU A 123 12.69 12.79 19.74
CA LEU A 123 12.45 12.52 21.16
C LEU A 123 11.54 11.30 21.39
N SER A 124 10.65 10.99 20.44
CA SER A 124 9.68 9.89 20.57
C SER A 124 10.29 8.49 20.40
N ILE A 125 11.41 8.41 19.68
CA ILE A 125 12.11 7.17 19.34
C ILE A 125 12.92 6.67 20.53
N GLU A 126 13.60 7.59 21.20
CA GLU A 126 14.43 7.29 22.35
C GLU A 126 13.60 7.09 23.62
N LYS A 127 13.68 5.90 24.21
CA LYS A 127 12.86 5.53 25.38
C LYS A 127 13.01 6.50 26.56
N HIS A 128 14.22 7.02 26.77
CA HIS A 128 14.54 7.94 27.87
C HIS A 128 14.07 9.39 27.61
N LEU A 129 13.69 9.73 26.37
CA LEU A 129 13.24 11.06 25.96
C LEU A 129 11.73 11.15 25.71
N LYS A 130 10.99 10.04 25.84
CA LYS A 130 9.53 10.00 25.63
C LYS A 130 8.77 11.06 26.43
N THR A 131 9.09 11.25 27.71
CA THR A 131 8.45 12.30 28.54
C THR A 131 8.67 13.70 27.96
N ALA A 132 9.83 13.98 27.36
CA ALA A 132 10.08 15.26 26.70
C ALA A 132 9.25 15.38 25.41
N SER A 133 9.09 14.30 24.65
CA SER A 133 8.20 14.24 23.48
C SER A 133 6.74 14.54 23.86
N GLU A 134 6.25 13.97 24.97
CA GLU A 134 4.89 14.21 25.48
C GLU A 134 4.67 15.68 25.83
N VAL A 135 5.63 16.28 26.55
CA VAL A 135 5.55 17.69 26.93
C VAL A 135 5.65 18.62 25.73
N LEU A 136 6.46 18.27 24.71
CA LEU A 136 6.55 19.03 23.46
C LEU A 136 5.19 19.03 22.73
N ALA A 137 4.55 17.87 22.60
CA ALA A 137 3.22 17.73 22.01
C ALA A 137 2.15 18.51 22.81
N GLU A 138 2.20 18.46 24.14
CA GLU A 138 1.27 19.21 25.01
C GLU A 138 1.45 20.74 24.88
N LEU A 139 2.71 21.23 24.88
CA LEU A 139 3.00 22.66 25.05
C LEU A 139 3.26 23.42 23.75
N LEU A 140 4.00 22.82 22.82
CA LEU A 140 4.52 23.50 21.64
C LEU A 140 3.72 23.21 20.38
N GLU A 141 3.23 21.98 20.19
CA GLU A 141 2.52 21.56 18.98
C GLU A 141 1.31 22.42 18.61
N PRO A 142 0.38 22.72 19.53
CA PRO A 142 -0.71 23.63 19.22
C PRO A 142 -0.21 25.01 18.76
N THR A 143 0.89 25.49 19.35
CA THR A 143 1.38 26.86 19.11
C THR A 143 2.09 26.99 17.78
N TYR A 144 3.02 26.08 17.44
CA TYR A 144 3.70 26.13 16.14
C TYR A 144 2.73 25.81 15.00
N PHE A 145 1.74 24.95 15.25
CA PHE A 145 0.73 24.64 14.24
C PHE A 145 -0.19 25.84 13.98
N HIS A 146 -0.59 26.55 15.03
CA HIS A 146 -1.30 27.83 14.89
C HIS A 146 -0.48 28.90 14.14
N LEU A 147 0.85 28.88 14.23
CA LEU A 147 1.70 29.80 13.47
C LEU A 147 1.55 29.58 11.97
N LEU A 148 1.58 28.33 11.52
CA LEU A 148 1.33 27.99 10.11
C LEU A 148 -0.12 28.33 9.70
N ASN A 149 -1.10 27.95 10.52
CA ASN A 149 -2.51 28.21 10.22
C ASN A 149 -2.84 29.71 10.19
N SER A 150 -2.07 30.56 10.88
CA SER A 150 -2.25 32.01 10.81
C SER A 150 -2.07 32.58 9.40
N LEU A 151 -1.30 31.90 8.55
CA LEU A 151 -1.12 32.22 7.13
C LEU A 151 -2.17 31.51 6.26
N LEU A 152 -2.35 30.20 6.46
CA LEU A 152 -3.25 29.38 5.64
C LEU A 152 -4.73 29.81 5.77
N ASN A 153 -5.18 30.15 6.98
CA ASN A 153 -6.57 30.57 7.24
C ASN A 153 -6.78 32.08 7.16
N SER A 154 -5.83 32.83 6.60
CA SER A 154 -5.98 34.28 6.49
C SER A 154 -6.73 34.68 5.23
N ALA A 155 -7.87 35.33 5.39
CA ALA A 155 -8.60 35.97 4.29
C ALA A 155 -7.82 37.09 3.57
N GLN A 156 -6.72 37.60 4.16
CA GLN A 156 -5.85 38.61 3.53
C GLN A 156 -4.76 37.99 2.63
N VAL A 157 -4.43 36.72 2.83
CA VAL A 157 -3.47 35.99 2.00
C VAL A 157 -4.24 35.41 0.83
N LYS A 158 -3.86 35.79 -0.40
CA LYS A 158 -4.52 35.28 -1.60
C LYS A 158 -4.29 33.78 -1.77
N GLN A 159 -5.24 33.12 -2.42
CA GLN A 159 -5.18 31.69 -2.72
C GLN A 159 -3.84 31.26 -3.36
N GLU A 160 -3.33 32.02 -4.34
CA GLU A 160 -2.08 31.68 -5.03
C GLU A 160 -0.87 31.67 -4.07
N LEU A 161 -0.89 32.54 -3.06
CA LEU A 161 0.16 32.60 -2.04
C LEU A 161 0.03 31.44 -1.05
N LYS A 162 -1.19 31.04 -0.70
CA LYS A 162 -1.43 29.84 0.12
C LYS A 162 -0.95 28.57 -0.60
N PHE A 163 -1.17 28.47 -1.91
CA PHE A 163 -0.63 27.38 -2.72
C PHE A 163 0.90 27.38 -2.73
N GLN A 164 1.56 28.54 -2.83
CA GLN A 164 3.02 28.63 -2.71
C GLN A 164 3.55 28.14 -1.34
N ILE A 165 2.82 28.37 -0.25
CA ILE A 165 3.15 27.83 1.07
C ILE A 165 3.06 26.30 1.05
N LEU A 166 1.98 25.73 0.51
CA LEU A 166 1.77 24.29 0.44
C LEU A 166 2.78 23.60 -0.50
N ASP A 167 3.09 24.20 -1.65
CA ASP A 167 4.09 23.69 -2.58
C ASP A 167 5.48 23.68 -1.95
N TRP A 168 5.82 24.68 -1.13
CA TRP A 168 7.09 24.72 -0.41
C TRP A 168 7.16 23.67 0.71
N LEU A 169 6.04 23.37 1.37
CA LEU A 169 5.95 22.33 2.38
C LEU A 169 6.06 20.92 1.79
N PHE A 170 5.40 20.70 0.64
CA PHE A 170 5.17 19.38 0.04
C PHE A 170 5.72 19.36 -1.39
N ILE A 171 7.04 19.40 -1.46
CA ILE A 171 7.80 19.41 -2.72
C ILE A 171 7.78 17.99 -3.30
N GLU A 172 7.34 17.90 -4.55
CA GLU A 172 7.39 16.67 -5.35
C GLU A 172 8.87 16.39 -5.69
N GLU A 173 9.49 15.43 -5.01
CA GLU A 173 10.84 14.96 -5.32
C GLU A 173 10.81 14.06 -6.57
N HIS A 174 10.45 14.63 -7.72
CA HIS A 174 10.68 13.97 -9.00
C HIS A 174 12.17 14.09 -9.34
N ASN A 175 12.95 13.06 -8.99
CA ASN A 175 14.35 12.85 -9.41
C ASN A 175 15.43 13.65 -8.65
N SER A 176 15.37 13.72 -7.33
CA SER A 176 16.61 13.78 -6.57
C SER A 176 17.26 12.39 -6.69
N ASN A 177 18.15 12.22 -7.67
CA ASN A 177 19.23 11.24 -7.55
C ASN A 177 20.09 11.64 -6.34
N SER A 178 19.57 11.56 -5.12
CA SER A 178 20.46 11.40 -3.98
C SER A 178 21.17 10.09 -4.27
N SER A 179 22.46 10.21 -4.60
CA SER A 179 23.38 9.07 -4.63
C SER A 179 22.96 8.11 -3.55
N VAL A 180 22.86 6.81 -3.86
CA VAL A 180 22.78 5.74 -2.88
C VAL A 180 23.77 6.08 -1.77
N GLY A 181 23.26 6.71 -0.71
CA GLY A 181 24.05 7.08 0.44
C GLY A 181 24.49 5.77 1.04
N ASP A 182 25.70 5.72 1.56
CA ASP A 182 26.21 4.51 2.19
C ASP A 182 25.13 3.97 3.16
N PRO A 183 24.58 2.77 2.93
CA PRO A 183 23.49 2.22 3.75
C PRO A 183 23.90 2.03 5.22
N SER A 184 25.18 2.29 5.55
CA SER A 184 25.74 2.34 6.89
C SER A 184 25.37 3.61 7.69
N THR A 185 24.99 4.72 7.04
CA THR A 185 24.69 5.98 7.72
C THR A 185 23.19 6.20 7.80
N SER A 186 22.54 5.52 8.75
CA SER A 186 21.18 5.88 9.12
C SER A 186 21.20 7.29 9.74
N TYR A 187 20.37 8.22 9.25
CA TYR A 187 20.27 9.58 9.85
C TYR A 187 19.85 9.55 11.32
N TRP A 188 19.33 8.41 11.80
CA TRP A 188 19.11 8.13 13.22
C TRP A 188 20.37 8.22 14.10
N THR A 189 21.57 8.20 13.49
CA THR A 189 22.84 8.41 14.18
C THR A 189 23.33 9.87 14.17
N ALA A 190 22.64 10.78 13.47
CA ALA A 190 22.94 12.20 13.52
C ALA A 190 22.43 12.80 14.85
N SER A 191 23.29 13.56 15.53
CA SER A 191 22.94 14.19 16.79
C SER A 191 21.78 15.19 16.61
N MET A 192 20.88 15.30 17.59
CA MET A 192 19.64 16.11 17.51
C MET A 192 19.89 17.60 17.23
N ASP A 193 21.08 18.13 17.55
CA ASP A 193 21.47 19.52 17.24
C ASP A 193 21.59 19.78 15.73
N THR A 194 21.90 18.75 14.93
CA THR A 194 22.02 18.87 13.47
C THR A 194 20.70 19.30 12.80
N ILE A 195 19.55 19.05 13.44
CA ILE A 195 18.23 19.54 13.03
C ILE A 195 18.25 21.07 12.87
N PHE A 196 18.97 21.77 13.74
CA PHE A 196 19.02 23.23 13.80
C PHE A 196 20.09 23.87 12.92
N THR A 197 20.74 23.09 12.06
CA THR A 197 21.74 23.56 11.09
C THR A 197 21.17 23.72 9.69
N VAL A 198 19.95 23.23 9.43
CA VAL A 198 19.29 23.32 8.12
C VAL A 198 18.90 24.76 7.82
N SER A 199 19.31 25.29 6.65
CA SER A 199 18.89 26.61 6.17
C SER A 199 17.61 26.53 5.32
N CYS A 200 16.95 27.68 5.09
CA CYS A 200 15.78 27.75 4.21
C CYS A 200 16.09 27.26 2.79
N GLU A 201 17.27 27.55 2.26
CA GLU A 201 17.68 27.13 0.91
C GLU A 201 17.94 25.63 0.81
N ALA A 202 18.46 25.03 1.89
CA ALA A 202 18.74 23.59 1.96
C ALA A 202 17.51 22.76 2.34
N MET A 203 16.49 23.39 2.93
CA MET A 203 15.28 22.73 3.44
C MET A 203 14.62 21.80 2.41
N PRO A 204 14.42 22.15 1.13
CA PRO A 204 13.82 21.26 0.14
C PRO A 204 14.41 19.85 0.10
N GLY A 205 15.74 19.71 0.07
CA GLY A 205 16.44 18.42 0.01
C GLY A 205 16.92 17.87 1.36
N ALA A 206 16.50 18.48 2.48
CA ALA A 206 16.91 18.06 3.81
C ALA A 206 16.12 16.81 4.26
N ARG A 207 16.69 15.62 4.01
CA ARG A 207 16.08 14.32 4.40
C ARG A 207 15.71 14.22 5.88
N ILE A 208 16.48 14.87 6.78
CA ILE A 208 16.19 14.92 8.22
C ILE A 208 14.81 15.54 8.55
N LEU A 209 14.24 16.33 7.64
CA LEU A 209 12.92 16.95 7.80
C LEU A 209 11.78 16.11 7.19
N LEU A 210 12.06 15.02 6.47
CA LEU A 210 11.06 14.32 5.67
C LEU A 210 9.91 13.76 6.51
N LEU A 211 10.21 13.10 7.64
CA LEU A 211 9.19 12.59 8.57
C LEU A 211 8.34 13.70 9.19
N SER A 212 8.95 14.86 9.48
CA SER A 212 8.22 16.01 10.02
C SER A 212 7.25 16.61 9.00
N ARG A 213 7.60 16.58 7.70
CA ARG A 213 6.67 16.97 6.63
C ARG A 213 5.46 16.03 6.61
N VAL A 214 5.69 14.73 6.72
CA VAL A 214 4.60 13.74 6.80
C VAL A 214 3.73 14.02 8.02
N ALA A 215 4.32 14.14 9.22
CA ALA A 215 3.57 14.42 10.45
C ALA A 215 2.77 15.73 10.35
N LEU A 216 3.36 16.79 9.79
CA LEU A 216 2.67 18.06 9.57
C LEU A 216 1.53 17.93 8.55
N PHE A 217 1.71 17.18 7.45
CA PHE A 217 0.65 16.90 6.49
C PHE A 217 -0.53 16.19 7.18
N LEU A 218 -0.26 15.20 8.04
CA LEU A 218 -1.29 14.51 8.82
C LEU A 218 -2.03 15.48 9.76
N ASN A 219 -1.32 16.38 10.43
CA ASN A 219 -1.93 17.39 11.30
C ASN A 219 -2.79 18.39 10.52
N ILE A 220 -2.38 18.77 9.31
CA ILE A 220 -3.18 19.58 8.39
C ILE A 220 -4.46 18.84 7.97
N LEU A 221 -4.37 17.56 7.62
CA LEU A 221 -5.55 16.74 7.29
C LEU A 221 -6.52 16.63 8.48
N LYS A 222 -6.01 16.41 9.70
CA LYS A 222 -6.83 16.33 10.92
C LYS A 222 -7.56 17.65 11.24
N SER A 223 -6.89 18.78 11.03
CA SER A 223 -7.44 20.12 11.30
C SER A 223 -8.22 20.71 10.12
N SER A 224 -8.40 19.93 9.04
CA SER A 224 -9.14 20.36 7.86
C SER A 224 -10.57 20.88 8.09
N PRO A 225 -11.33 20.47 9.14
CA PRO A 225 -12.61 21.11 9.45
C PRO A 225 -12.47 22.63 9.68
N ASP A 226 -11.35 23.07 10.24
CA ASP A 226 -11.07 24.47 10.59
C ASP A 226 -10.38 25.26 9.46
N LEU A 227 -10.12 24.63 8.31
CA LEU A 227 -9.42 25.26 7.17
C LEU A 227 -10.39 25.89 6.17
N GLU A 228 -9.98 26.97 5.51
CA GLU A 228 -10.75 27.58 4.41
C GLU A 228 -10.78 26.65 3.17
N GLU A 229 -11.79 26.80 2.31
CA GLU A 229 -12.00 25.94 1.13
C GLU A 229 -10.81 25.94 0.16
N ASP A 230 -10.16 27.08 -0.03
CA ASP A 230 -9.01 27.20 -0.91
C ASP A 230 -7.81 26.39 -0.41
N VAL A 231 -7.56 26.38 0.91
CA VAL A 231 -6.53 25.55 1.54
C VAL A 231 -6.87 24.06 1.40
N ARG A 232 -8.12 23.67 1.66
CA ARG A 232 -8.58 22.29 1.48
C ARG A 232 -8.36 21.81 0.04
N LEU A 233 -8.60 22.67 -0.96
CA LEU A 233 -8.33 22.34 -2.36
C LEU A 233 -6.84 22.12 -2.62
N GLY A 234 -5.99 22.99 -2.06
CA GLY A 234 -4.54 22.84 -2.14
C GLY A 234 -4.04 21.53 -1.51
N ILE A 235 -4.63 21.13 -0.37
CA ILE A 235 -4.31 19.87 0.30
C ILE A 235 -4.78 18.67 -0.52
N ALA A 236 -5.98 18.70 -1.08
CA ALA A 236 -6.51 17.63 -1.93
C ALA A 236 -5.58 17.35 -3.12
N ARG A 237 -5.05 18.40 -3.74
CA ARG A 237 -4.07 18.29 -4.84
C ARG A 237 -2.71 17.75 -4.41
N LYS A 238 -2.38 17.79 -3.11
CA LYS A 238 -1.13 17.28 -2.54
C LYS A 238 -1.27 15.89 -1.90
N LEU A 239 -2.41 15.22 -2.04
CA LEU A 239 -2.55 13.84 -1.56
C LEU A 239 -1.61 12.86 -2.29
N GLY A 240 -1.31 13.10 -3.57
CA GLY A 240 -0.33 12.31 -4.33
C GLY A 240 1.05 12.32 -3.69
N TRP A 241 1.52 13.50 -3.26
CA TRP A 241 2.79 13.66 -2.55
C TRP A 241 2.89 12.75 -1.31
N LEU A 242 1.79 12.58 -0.57
CA LEU A 242 1.79 11.70 0.60
C LEU A 242 2.05 10.24 0.24
N LEU A 243 1.51 9.74 -0.88
CA LEU A 243 1.80 8.36 -1.31
C LEU A 243 3.22 8.23 -1.87
N ASP A 244 3.70 9.24 -2.59
CA ASP A 244 5.07 9.24 -3.13
C ASP A 244 6.12 9.20 -2.01
N VAL A 245 5.93 10.00 -0.95
CA VAL A 245 6.88 10.03 0.18
C VAL A 245 6.83 8.75 1.02
N LEU A 246 5.70 8.04 1.07
CA LEU A 246 5.59 6.74 1.75
C LEU A 246 6.40 5.62 1.09
N VAL A 247 6.79 5.79 -0.18
CA VAL A 247 7.66 4.85 -0.89
C VAL A 247 9.12 4.99 -0.45
N ASP A 248 9.52 6.12 0.17
CA ASP A 248 10.85 6.26 0.73
C ASP A 248 11.07 5.29 1.91
N GLU A 249 12.20 4.60 1.90
CA GLU A 249 12.53 3.52 2.83
C GLU A 249 12.52 3.96 4.31
N GLU A 250 12.94 5.19 4.59
CA GLU A 250 13.00 5.74 5.95
C GLU A 250 11.60 6.10 6.44
N VAL A 251 10.78 6.63 5.54
CA VAL A 251 9.39 6.99 5.83
C VAL A 251 8.54 5.75 6.01
N TYR A 252 8.65 4.79 5.09
CA TYR A 252 7.99 3.49 5.16
C TYR A 252 8.26 2.79 6.50
N SER A 253 9.53 2.60 6.84
CA SER A 253 9.93 1.91 8.08
C SER A 253 9.44 2.65 9.33
N SER A 254 9.51 3.99 9.34
CA SER A 254 9.04 4.80 10.45
C SER A 254 7.52 4.75 10.61
N VAL A 255 6.75 4.82 9.52
CA VAL A 255 5.29 4.79 9.60
C VAL A 255 4.77 3.49 10.20
N LEU A 256 5.45 2.37 9.94
CA LEU A 256 5.09 1.04 10.47
C LEU A 256 5.47 0.87 11.95
N VAL A 257 6.60 1.42 12.40
CA VAL A 257 7.16 1.12 13.72
C VAL A 257 6.91 2.24 14.74
N LEU A 258 6.89 3.50 14.28
CA LEU A 258 6.90 4.67 15.16
C LEU A 258 5.53 4.91 15.79
N GLN A 259 5.56 5.28 17.07
CA GLN A 259 4.39 5.76 17.80
C GLN A 259 4.59 7.24 18.11
N VAL A 260 3.55 8.05 17.91
CA VAL A 260 3.55 9.47 18.21
C VAL A 260 2.57 9.78 19.34
N PRO A 261 2.89 10.71 20.25
CA PRO A 261 1.92 11.20 21.22
C PRO A 261 0.91 12.09 20.49
N ILE A 262 -0.39 11.82 20.69
CA ILE A 262 -1.49 12.59 20.10
C ILE A 262 -2.40 13.08 21.23
N LEU A 263 -2.76 14.35 21.17
CA LEU A 263 -3.77 14.94 22.05
C LEU A 263 -5.17 14.50 21.59
N TYR A 264 -5.86 13.74 22.43
CA TYR A 264 -7.24 13.30 22.25
C TYR A 264 -8.19 14.02 23.21
N GLY A 265 -9.38 14.39 22.71
CA GLY A 265 -10.49 14.89 23.52
C GLY A 265 -11.13 16.18 22.99
N SER A 266 -12.44 16.33 23.22
CA SER A 266 -13.18 17.58 23.02
C SER A 266 -13.64 18.12 24.38
N GLY A 267 -13.09 19.25 24.84
CA GLY A 267 -13.50 19.88 26.11
C GLY A 267 -12.35 20.16 27.08
N GLN A 268 -12.62 20.10 28.39
CA GLN A 268 -11.69 20.48 29.47
C GLN A 268 -10.64 19.42 29.85
N THR A 269 -10.77 18.17 29.37
CA THR A 269 -9.82 17.08 29.61
C THR A 269 -9.22 16.62 28.30
N LEU A 270 -8.08 17.20 27.93
CA LEU A 270 -7.21 16.68 26.86
C LEU A 270 -6.37 15.55 27.45
N GLU A 271 -6.49 14.36 26.88
CA GLU A 271 -5.68 13.19 27.24
C GLU A 271 -4.64 12.94 26.16
N LEU A 272 -3.39 12.73 26.56
CA LEU A 272 -2.30 12.43 25.63
C LEU A 272 -2.19 10.91 25.47
N VAL A 273 -2.36 10.41 24.25
CA VAL A 273 -2.33 8.98 23.95
C VAL A 273 -1.25 8.69 22.92
N TRP A 274 -0.44 7.66 23.17
CA TRP A 274 0.51 7.14 22.20
C TRP A 274 -0.22 6.29 21.16
N GLN A 275 -0.09 6.65 19.89
CA GLN A 275 -0.73 5.93 18.78
C GLN A 275 0.30 5.60 17.69
N PRO A 276 0.20 4.43 17.02
CA PRO A 276 0.99 4.16 15.83
C PRO A 276 0.81 5.23 14.76
N MET A 277 1.92 5.64 14.14
CA MET A 277 1.92 6.66 13.10
C MET A 277 1.05 6.24 11.90
N PHE A 278 1.07 4.95 11.53
CA PHE A 278 0.17 4.40 10.51
C PHE A 278 -1.33 4.59 10.85
N SER A 279 -1.73 4.35 12.10
CA SER A 279 -3.12 4.57 12.52
C SER A 279 -3.51 6.05 12.48
N SER A 280 -2.60 6.93 12.89
CA SER A 280 -2.76 8.38 12.75
C SER A 280 -2.92 8.79 11.30
N LEU A 281 -2.14 8.21 10.39
CA LEU A 281 -2.22 8.46 8.94
C LEU A 281 -3.59 8.11 8.38
N ILE A 282 -4.07 6.88 8.63
CA ILE A 282 -5.38 6.42 8.16
C ILE A 282 -6.51 7.29 8.71
N LEU A 283 -6.46 7.61 10.02
CA LEU A 283 -7.48 8.44 10.65
C LEU A 283 -7.51 9.85 10.05
N SER A 284 -6.35 10.44 9.79
CA SER A 284 -6.23 11.78 9.20
C SER A 284 -6.84 11.83 7.80
N LEU A 285 -6.55 10.83 6.96
CA LEU A 285 -7.12 10.72 5.62
C LEU A 285 -8.64 10.52 5.65
N LYS A 286 -9.15 9.69 6.57
CA LYS A 286 -10.60 9.50 6.76
C LYS A 286 -11.29 10.79 7.21
N THR A 287 -10.69 11.53 8.15
CA THR A 287 -11.20 12.85 8.57
C THR A 287 -11.26 13.81 7.39
N PHE A 288 -10.19 13.91 6.61
CA PHE A 288 -10.16 14.79 5.44
C PHE A 288 -11.19 14.38 4.39
N MET A 289 -11.34 13.08 4.14
CA MET A 289 -12.34 12.52 3.24
C MET A 289 -13.77 12.93 3.63
N ILE A 290 -14.11 12.88 4.92
CA ILE A 290 -15.41 13.36 5.43
C ILE A 290 -15.58 14.86 5.18
N VAL A 291 -14.53 15.65 5.41
CA VAL A 291 -14.58 17.11 5.28
C VAL A 291 -14.77 17.54 3.83
N VAL A 292 -14.16 16.84 2.87
CA VAL A 292 -14.25 17.21 1.44
C VAL A 292 -15.45 16.60 0.72
N SER A 293 -16.10 15.57 1.26
CA SER A 293 -17.22 14.88 0.59
C SER A 293 -18.41 15.77 0.21
N PRO A 294 -18.87 16.77 1.00
CA PRO A 294 -19.98 17.63 0.58
C PRO A 294 -19.56 18.75 -0.40
N SER A 295 -18.28 18.81 -0.78
CA SER A 295 -17.71 19.92 -1.55
C SER A 295 -17.30 19.49 -2.97
N PRO A 296 -17.14 20.43 -3.92
CA PRO A 296 -16.61 20.14 -5.25
C PRO A 296 -15.20 19.49 -5.23
N MET A 297 -14.47 19.63 -4.12
CA MET A 297 -13.15 19.03 -3.92
C MET A 297 -13.19 17.51 -3.78
N TRP A 298 -14.37 16.92 -3.56
CA TRP A 298 -14.55 15.47 -3.65
C TRP A 298 -14.00 14.91 -4.96
N SER A 299 -14.17 15.63 -6.08
CA SER A 299 -13.65 15.20 -7.38
C SER A 299 -12.12 15.02 -7.40
N GLU A 300 -11.36 15.88 -6.73
CA GLU A 300 -9.90 15.77 -6.60
C GLU A 300 -9.52 14.58 -5.71
N PHE A 301 -10.26 14.35 -4.63
CA PHE A 301 -10.05 13.22 -3.73
C PHE A 301 -10.39 11.88 -4.40
N GLU A 302 -11.51 11.81 -5.12
CA GLU A 302 -11.93 10.65 -5.90
C GLU A 302 -10.91 10.34 -7.01
N PHE A 303 -10.44 11.37 -7.72
CA PHE A 303 -9.37 11.22 -8.70
C PHE A 303 -8.09 10.65 -8.09
N PHE A 304 -7.67 11.16 -6.92
CA PHE A 304 -6.55 10.60 -6.16
C PHE A 304 -6.75 9.11 -5.84
N LEU A 305 -7.93 8.71 -5.36
CA LEU A 305 -8.22 7.30 -5.05
C LEU A 305 -8.20 6.41 -6.30
N LEU A 306 -8.72 6.90 -7.43
CA LEU A 306 -8.77 6.17 -8.69
C LEU A 306 -7.39 6.01 -9.32
N GLN A 307 -6.57 7.07 -9.33
CA GLN A 307 -5.20 7.01 -9.84
C GLN A 307 -4.35 5.98 -9.09
N ASN A 308 -4.61 5.81 -7.79
CA ASN A 308 -3.83 4.95 -6.91
C ASN A 308 -4.52 3.60 -6.61
N PHE A 309 -5.59 3.27 -7.35
CA PHE A 309 -6.38 2.05 -7.13
C PHE A 309 -5.56 0.75 -7.26
N PHE A 310 -4.52 0.76 -8.12
CA PHE A 310 -3.58 -0.34 -8.31
C PHE A 310 -2.14 0.04 -7.96
N HIS A 311 -1.97 0.91 -6.96
CA HIS A 311 -0.65 1.40 -6.59
C HIS A 311 0.35 0.24 -6.37
N PRO A 312 1.56 0.29 -6.95
CA PRO A 312 2.52 -0.82 -6.92
C PRO A 312 3.09 -1.08 -5.52
N HIS A 313 3.23 -0.04 -4.70
CA HIS A 313 3.62 -0.17 -3.31
C HIS A 313 2.45 -0.68 -2.46
N PHE A 314 2.64 -1.80 -1.76
CA PHE A 314 1.55 -2.47 -1.03
C PHE A 314 0.95 -1.59 0.09
N LEU A 315 1.77 -0.84 0.84
CA LEU A 315 1.28 0.03 1.91
C LEU A 315 0.33 1.12 1.38
N CYS A 316 0.71 1.76 0.27
CA CYS A 316 -0.12 2.77 -0.39
C CYS A 316 -1.41 2.14 -0.94
N TRP A 317 -1.32 0.93 -1.50
CA TRP A 317 -2.51 0.19 -1.93
C TRP A 317 -3.44 -0.13 -0.76
N GLU A 318 -2.93 -0.59 0.38
CA GLU A 318 -3.73 -0.83 1.60
C GLU A 318 -4.38 0.45 2.12
N ILE A 319 -3.66 1.59 2.11
CA ILE A 319 -4.22 2.89 2.48
C ILE A 319 -5.39 3.25 1.56
N VAL A 320 -5.20 3.17 0.24
CA VAL A 320 -6.24 3.50 -0.75
C VAL A 320 -7.44 2.55 -0.63
N MET A 321 -7.21 1.25 -0.47
CA MET A 321 -8.27 0.27 -0.27
C MET A 321 -9.03 0.51 1.04
N GLU A 322 -8.35 0.87 2.13
CA GLU A 322 -9.02 1.19 3.40
C GLU A 322 -9.90 2.45 3.27
N LEU A 323 -9.51 3.43 2.44
CA LEU A 323 -10.35 4.60 2.16
C LEU A 323 -11.58 4.24 1.30
N TRP A 324 -11.43 3.38 0.29
CA TRP A 324 -12.58 2.85 -0.46
C TRP A 324 -13.53 2.05 0.43
N CYS A 325 -12.99 1.19 1.29
CA CYS A 325 -13.79 0.44 2.27
C CYS A 325 -14.51 1.38 3.25
N PHE A 326 -13.83 2.42 3.73
CA PHE A 326 -14.42 3.43 4.60
C PHE A 326 -15.57 4.18 3.91
N MET A 327 -15.39 4.54 2.64
CA MET A 327 -16.44 5.13 1.81
C MET A 327 -17.67 4.23 1.75
N VAL A 328 -17.48 2.95 1.39
CA VAL A 328 -18.59 2.00 1.27
C VAL A 328 -19.34 1.78 2.58
N ARG A 329 -18.67 1.85 3.73
CA ARG A 329 -19.32 1.72 5.06
C ARG A 329 -20.18 2.91 5.45
N HIS A 330 -19.89 4.11 4.95
CA HIS A 330 -20.42 5.36 5.50
C HIS A 330 -21.07 6.30 4.50
N ALA A 331 -20.88 6.10 3.19
CA ALA A 331 -21.48 6.90 2.15
C ALA A 331 -22.95 6.53 1.91
N GLU A 332 -23.67 7.38 1.19
CA GLU A 332 -25.03 7.12 0.74
C GLU A 332 -25.05 5.92 -0.22
N ILE A 333 -26.07 5.06 -0.08
CA ILE A 333 -26.17 3.81 -0.84
C ILE A 333 -26.13 4.03 -2.36
N GLU A 334 -26.69 5.13 -2.86
CA GLU A 334 -26.72 5.48 -4.28
C GLU A 334 -25.30 5.72 -4.83
N MET A 335 -24.46 6.44 -4.08
CA MET A 335 -23.05 6.68 -4.42
C MET A 335 -22.26 5.36 -4.42
N VAL A 336 -22.49 4.51 -3.41
CA VAL A 336 -21.82 3.21 -3.32
C VAL A 336 -22.18 2.33 -4.50
N VAL A 337 -23.47 2.25 -4.85
CA VAL A 337 -23.95 1.47 -6.00
C VAL A 337 -23.35 1.97 -7.31
N ASP A 338 -23.33 3.28 -7.57
CA ASP A 338 -22.75 3.85 -8.79
C ASP A 338 -21.26 3.51 -8.96
N ILE A 339 -20.48 3.60 -7.88
CA ILE A 339 -19.04 3.26 -7.89
C ILE A 339 -18.84 1.77 -8.13
N ILE A 340 -19.61 0.92 -7.45
CA ILE A 340 -19.53 -0.53 -7.62
C ILE A 340 -19.93 -0.96 -9.04
N ASP A 341 -20.97 -0.37 -9.62
CA ASP A 341 -21.40 -0.67 -11.00
C ASP A 341 -20.33 -0.26 -12.02
N LYS A 342 -19.65 0.87 -11.81
CA LYS A 342 -18.48 1.29 -12.62
C LYS A 342 -17.32 0.30 -12.49
N LEU A 343 -16.98 -0.13 -11.28
CA LEU A 343 -15.92 -1.14 -11.05
C LEU A 343 -16.27 -2.49 -11.69
N CYS A 344 -17.52 -2.93 -11.60
CA CYS A 344 -17.99 -4.16 -12.25
C CYS A 344 -17.93 -4.04 -13.79
N SER A 345 -18.26 -2.87 -14.33
CA SER A 345 -18.14 -2.59 -15.76
C SER A 345 -16.68 -2.63 -16.24
N LEU A 346 -15.75 -2.09 -15.44
CA LEU A 346 -14.31 -2.18 -15.71
C LEU A 346 -13.81 -3.63 -15.63
N LEU A 347 -14.23 -4.39 -14.62
CA LEU A 347 -13.92 -5.81 -14.49
C LEU A 347 -14.33 -6.59 -15.76
N LYS A 348 -15.55 -6.32 -16.27
CA LYS A 348 -16.06 -6.91 -17.50
C LYS A 348 -15.20 -6.57 -18.72
N SER A 349 -14.74 -5.33 -18.82
CA SER A 349 -13.81 -4.91 -19.88
C SER A 349 -12.48 -5.68 -19.81
N VAL A 350 -11.90 -5.81 -18.62
CA VAL A 350 -10.60 -6.48 -18.42
C VAL A 350 -10.71 -8.00 -18.63
N ALA A 351 -11.82 -8.62 -18.22
CA ALA A 351 -12.07 -10.04 -18.36
C ALA A 351 -12.08 -10.52 -19.83
N SER A 352 -12.40 -9.64 -20.77
CA SER A 352 -12.39 -9.96 -22.21
C SER A 352 -10.99 -10.14 -22.82
N ILE A 353 -9.93 -9.77 -22.09
CA ILE A 353 -8.56 -9.65 -22.61
C ILE A 353 -7.57 -10.64 -21.95
N GLN A 354 -7.81 -11.02 -20.69
CA GLN A 354 -6.77 -11.60 -19.81
C GLN A 354 -7.07 -13.03 -19.32
N PRO A 355 -6.06 -13.87 -19.09
CA PRO A 355 -6.22 -15.19 -18.48
C PRO A 355 -6.49 -15.09 -16.97
N VAL A 356 -7.55 -15.76 -16.49
CA VAL A 356 -8.00 -15.71 -15.08
C VAL A 356 -7.11 -16.47 -14.10
N LEU A 357 -6.45 -17.54 -14.56
CA LEU A 357 -5.66 -18.42 -13.70
C LEU A 357 -4.27 -17.86 -13.38
N THR A 358 -3.84 -16.79 -14.04
CA THR A 358 -2.54 -16.16 -13.78
C THR A 358 -2.65 -15.24 -12.55
N PRO A 359 -1.94 -15.52 -11.45
CA PRO A 359 -1.95 -14.66 -10.27
C PRO A 359 -1.51 -13.24 -10.62
N SER A 360 -2.09 -12.25 -9.96
CA SER A 360 -1.73 -10.83 -10.13
C SER A 360 -1.91 -10.25 -11.54
N CYS A 361 -2.57 -10.96 -12.46
CA CYS A 361 -3.00 -10.37 -13.73
C CYS A 361 -3.98 -9.21 -13.48
N PRO A 362 -4.17 -8.27 -14.43
CA PRO A 362 -5.05 -7.12 -14.22
C PRO A 362 -6.47 -7.51 -13.81
N LEU A 363 -7.00 -8.61 -14.34
CA LEU A 363 -8.30 -9.15 -13.96
C LEU A 363 -8.34 -9.56 -12.47
N ARG A 364 -7.33 -10.30 -12.01
CA ARG A 364 -7.19 -10.76 -10.62
C ARG A 364 -6.95 -9.59 -9.67
N LYS A 365 -6.17 -8.58 -10.07
CA LYS A 365 -6.00 -7.34 -9.28
C LYS A 365 -7.31 -6.58 -9.14
N MET A 366 -8.07 -6.41 -10.23
CA MET A 366 -9.39 -5.76 -10.18
C MET A 366 -10.37 -6.54 -9.30
N ALA A 367 -10.44 -7.86 -9.48
CA ALA A 367 -11.28 -8.72 -8.66
C ALA A 367 -10.93 -8.62 -7.17
N ARG A 368 -9.64 -8.63 -6.81
CA ARG A 368 -9.17 -8.44 -5.43
C ARG A 368 -9.64 -7.13 -4.83
N SER A 369 -9.47 -6.02 -5.54
CA SER A 369 -9.92 -4.72 -5.04
C SER A 369 -11.44 -4.68 -4.85
N ILE A 370 -12.21 -5.23 -5.79
CA ILE A 370 -13.67 -5.34 -5.67
C ILE A 370 -14.04 -6.19 -4.45
N CYS A 371 -13.46 -7.39 -4.29
CA CYS A 371 -13.72 -8.26 -3.15
C CYS A 371 -13.39 -7.58 -1.81
N LYS A 372 -12.26 -6.87 -1.73
CA LYS A 372 -11.87 -6.09 -0.55
C LYS A 372 -12.91 -5.02 -0.21
N ILE A 373 -13.38 -4.27 -1.20
CA ILE A 373 -14.41 -3.24 -1.01
C ILE A 373 -15.73 -3.88 -0.56
N LEU A 374 -16.16 -4.97 -1.21
CA LEU A 374 -17.40 -5.68 -0.88
C LEU A 374 -17.40 -6.30 0.52
N SER A 375 -16.24 -6.70 1.04
CA SER A 375 -16.12 -7.19 2.43
C SER A 375 -16.54 -6.14 3.48
N SER A 376 -16.61 -4.87 3.08
CA SER A 376 -17.06 -3.75 3.90
C SER A 376 -18.47 -3.26 3.56
N GLY A 377 -19.13 -3.88 2.59
CA GLY A 377 -20.48 -3.52 2.13
C GLY A 377 -21.60 -4.21 2.90
N THR A 378 -22.84 -3.82 2.58
CA THR A 378 -24.06 -4.48 3.08
C THR A 378 -24.38 -5.72 2.26
N GLU A 379 -25.14 -6.65 2.85
CA GLU A 379 -25.68 -7.85 2.19
C GLU A 379 -26.33 -7.53 0.84
N SER A 380 -27.12 -6.44 0.77
CA SER A 380 -27.80 -6.02 -0.46
C SER A 380 -26.84 -5.67 -1.61
N ILE A 381 -25.70 -5.04 -1.31
CA ILE A 381 -24.70 -4.68 -2.34
C ILE A 381 -24.01 -5.95 -2.85
N VAL A 382 -23.65 -6.86 -1.94
CA VAL A 382 -22.99 -8.11 -2.31
C VAL A 382 -23.92 -8.98 -3.17
N ASP A 383 -25.21 -9.07 -2.80
CA ASP A 383 -26.24 -9.75 -3.58
C ASP A 383 -26.43 -9.13 -4.98
N GLN A 384 -26.41 -7.78 -5.08
CA GLN A 384 -26.51 -7.07 -6.35
C GLN A 384 -25.32 -7.39 -7.27
N VAL A 385 -24.09 -7.35 -6.74
CA VAL A 385 -22.88 -7.65 -7.53
C VAL A 385 -22.85 -9.12 -7.93
N TYR A 386 -23.21 -10.03 -7.02
CA TYR A 386 -23.33 -11.44 -7.36
C TYR A 386 -24.33 -11.64 -8.50
N SER A 387 -25.52 -11.03 -8.40
CA SER A 387 -26.56 -11.15 -9.42
C SER A 387 -26.17 -10.52 -10.76
N SER A 388 -25.45 -9.39 -10.75
CA SER A 388 -25.05 -8.68 -11.98
C SER A 388 -23.94 -9.39 -12.75
N ILE A 389 -23.03 -10.06 -12.03
CA ILE A 389 -21.89 -10.76 -12.63
C ILE A 389 -22.24 -12.20 -12.96
N VAL A 390 -22.89 -12.90 -12.03
CA VAL A 390 -23.11 -14.35 -12.11
C VAL A 390 -24.39 -14.67 -12.87
N GLY A 391 -25.46 -13.89 -12.63
CA GLY A 391 -26.76 -13.86 -13.33
C GLY A 391 -27.31 -15.20 -13.87
N ASP A 392 -28.33 -15.11 -14.73
CA ASP A 392 -28.78 -16.26 -15.54
C ASP A 392 -27.91 -16.47 -16.79
N ASP A 393 -27.03 -15.51 -17.10
CA ASP A 393 -26.14 -15.58 -18.25
C ASP A 393 -24.99 -16.57 -18.00
N ARG A 394 -25.03 -17.72 -18.69
CA ARG A 394 -23.97 -18.73 -18.70
C ARG A 394 -22.85 -18.42 -19.69
N SER A 395 -22.66 -17.14 -20.05
CA SER A 395 -21.57 -16.73 -20.92
C SER A 395 -20.20 -17.06 -20.33
N GLN A 396 -19.22 -17.37 -21.20
CA GLN A 396 -17.84 -17.60 -20.78
C GLN A 396 -17.25 -16.40 -20.01
N LEU A 397 -17.66 -15.19 -20.37
CA LEU A 397 -17.23 -13.96 -19.70
C LEU A 397 -17.75 -13.88 -18.26
N SER A 398 -19.03 -14.19 -18.04
CA SER A 398 -19.64 -14.29 -16.70
C SER A 398 -18.88 -15.30 -15.84
N LEU A 399 -18.59 -16.48 -16.39
CA LEU A 399 -17.81 -17.53 -15.73
C LEU A 399 -16.41 -17.04 -15.33
N VAL A 400 -15.67 -16.41 -16.26
CA VAL A 400 -14.32 -15.88 -16.02
C VAL A 400 -14.32 -14.82 -14.91
N MET A 401 -15.26 -13.87 -14.92
CA MET A 401 -15.38 -12.86 -13.88
C MET A 401 -15.74 -13.49 -12.53
N HIS A 402 -16.69 -14.43 -12.51
CA HIS A 402 -17.11 -15.13 -11.31
C HIS A 402 -15.94 -15.85 -10.64
N ILE A 403 -15.15 -16.60 -11.42
CA ILE A 403 -13.96 -17.29 -10.90
C ILE A 403 -12.93 -16.29 -10.39
N ALA A 404 -12.66 -15.21 -11.13
CA ALA A 404 -11.70 -14.20 -10.70
C ALA A 404 -12.06 -13.64 -9.31
N LEU A 405 -13.34 -13.36 -9.07
CA LEU A 405 -13.84 -12.89 -7.78
C LEU A 405 -13.70 -13.94 -6.68
N LEU A 406 -14.12 -15.19 -6.95
CA LEU A 406 -13.99 -16.27 -5.98
C LEU A 406 -12.53 -16.48 -5.56
N MET A 407 -11.62 -16.59 -6.53
CA MET A 407 -10.18 -16.79 -6.29
C MET A 407 -9.51 -15.62 -5.55
N GLU A 408 -10.14 -14.46 -5.50
CA GLU A 408 -9.66 -13.27 -4.78
C GLU A 408 -10.49 -12.97 -3.53
N GLY A 409 -11.26 -13.95 -3.05
CA GLY A 409 -11.93 -13.89 -1.75
C GLY A 409 -13.26 -13.14 -1.75
N PHE A 410 -14.10 -13.32 -2.77
CA PHE A 410 -15.45 -12.79 -2.78
C PHE A 410 -16.21 -13.17 -1.49
N PRO A 411 -16.88 -12.22 -0.81
CA PRO A 411 -17.44 -12.45 0.52
C PRO A 411 -18.78 -13.22 0.45
N LEU A 412 -18.71 -14.51 0.11
CA LEU A 412 -19.88 -15.40 0.00
C LEU A 412 -20.65 -15.55 1.32
N ASN A 413 -19.99 -15.28 2.45
CA ASN A 413 -20.59 -15.28 3.78
C ASN A 413 -21.49 -14.07 4.04
N LEU A 414 -21.36 -12.99 3.27
CA LEU A 414 -22.19 -11.78 3.35
C LEU A 414 -23.39 -11.81 2.38
N LEU A 415 -23.52 -12.85 1.57
CA LEU A 415 -24.71 -13.05 0.74
C LEU A 415 -25.94 -13.35 1.60
N SER A 416 -27.12 -12.97 1.11
CA SER A 416 -28.37 -13.40 1.75
C SER A 416 -28.48 -14.93 1.78
N ASP A 417 -29.17 -15.50 2.76
CA ASP A 417 -29.33 -16.96 2.87
C ASP A 417 -29.85 -17.60 1.57
N SER A 418 -30.74 -16.89 0.88
CA SER A 418 -31.29 -17.30 -0.42
C SER A 418 -30.21 -17.35 -1.50
N MET A 419 -29.40 -16.29 -1.61
CA MET A 419 -28.36 -16.16 -2.63
C MET A 419 -27.18 -17.08 -2.33
N LYS A 420 -26.80 -17.21 -1.06
CA LYS A 420 -25.80 -18.16 -0.58
C LYS A 420 -26.18 -19.59 -0.95
N SER A 421 -27.43 -20.00 -0.74
CA SER A 421 -27.90 -21.33 -1.15
C SER A 421 -27.83 -21.55 -2.67
N ILE A 422 -28.19 -20.53 -3.46
CA ILE A 422 -28.09 -20.58 -4.93
C ILE A 422 -26.62 -20.72 -5.35
N ALA A 423 -25.73 -19.91 -4.78
CA ALA A 423 -24.31 -19.92 -5.07
C ALA A 423 -23.67 -21.27 -4.73
N THR A 424 -23.90 -21.80 -3.52
CA THR A 424 -23.40 -23.12 -3.11
C THR A 424 -23.87 -24.20 -4.07
N ARG A 425 -25.17 -24.24 -4.39
CA ARG A 425 -25.72 -25.25 -5.31
C ARG A 425 -25.10 -25.16 -6.70
N ARG A 426 -24.90 -23.95 -7.23
CA ARG A 426 -24.27 -23.73 -8.55
C ARG A 426 -22.83 -24.21 -8.56
N ILE A 427 -22.01 -23.76 -7.61
CA ILE A 427 -20.60 -24.16 -7.48
C ILE A 427 -20.47 -25.68 -7.39
N MET A 428 -21.30 -26.33 -6.56
CA MET A 428 -21.28 -27.78 -6.39
C MET A 428 -21.71 -28.52 -7.66
N THR A 429 -22.76 -28.05 -8.33
CA THR A 429 -23.25 -28.68 -9.58
C THR A 429 -22.19 -28.59 -10.68
N ASP A 430 -21.56 -27.43 -10.84
CA ASP A 430 -20.52 -27.21 -11.84
C ASP A 430 -19.27 -28.05 -11.53
N TYR A 431 -18.89 -28.17 -10.25
CA TYR A 431 -17.80 -29.03 -9.80
C TYR A 431 -18.05 -30.50 -10.11
N PHE A 432 -19.23 -31.03 -9.73
CA PHE A 432 -19.56 -32.42 -10.00
C PHE A 432 -19.66 -32.73 -11.48
N GLY A 433 -20.28 -31.85 -12.27
CA GLY A 433 -20.33 -31.97 -13.72
C GLY A 433 -18.92 -32.05 -14.32
N PHE A 434 -17.99 -31.24 -13.82
CA PHE A 434 -16.60 -31.25 -14.28
C PHE A 434 -15.88 -32.56 -13.94
N ILE A 435 -15.86 -32.99 -12.68
CA ILE A 435 -15.12 -34.20 -12.28
C ILE A 435 -15.70 -35.48 -12.89
N GLU A 436 -17.01 -35.52 -13.19
CA GLU A 436 -17.64 -36.66 -13.88
C GLU A 436 -17.29 -36.69 -15.38
N SER A 437 -17.06 -35.53 -15.98
CA SER A 437 -16.68 -35.38 -17.39
C SER A 437 -15.16 -35.46 -17.64
N PHE A 438 -14.37 -35.64 -16.59
CA PHE A 438 -12.91 -35.71 -16.68
C PHE A 438 -12.48 -37.03 -17.34
N ASP A 439 -12.36 -37.01 -18.67
CA ASP A 439 -11.88 -38.11 -19.49
C ASP A 439 -10.78 -37.65 -20.48
N ASP A 440 -10.07 -38.59 -21.09
CA ASP A 440 -8.98 -38.29 -22.04
C ASP A 440 -9.45 -37.55 -23.32
N LYS A 441 -10.76 -37.55 -23.63
CA LYS A 441 -11.34 -36.99 -24.86
C LYS A 441 -11.79 -35.54 -24.70
N THR A 442 -12.27 -35.13 -23.53
CA THR A 442 -12.69 -33.76 -23.22
C THR A 442 -11.51 -32.79 -23.12
N LEU A 443 -10.32 -33.32 -22.81
CA LEU A 443 -9.06 -32.59 -22.68
C LEU A 443 -8.44 -32.14 -24.02
N GLN A 444 -8.62 -32.90 -25.11
CA GLN A 444 -8.09 -32.56 -26.44
C GLN A 444 -8.83 -31.41 -27.14
N ALA A 445 -10.06 -31.10 -26.69
CA ALA A 445 -10.89 -30.04 -27.28
C ALA A 445 -10.64 -28.64 -26.68
N CYS A 446 -9.97 -28.54 -25.54
CA CYS A 446 -9.74 -27.27 -24.84
C CYS A 446 -8.50 -26.54 -25.38
N SER A 447 -8.66 -25.87 -26.53
CA SER A 447 -7.69 -24.90 -27.05
C SER A 447 -7.80 -23.51 -26.42
N SER A 448 -8.82 -23.28 -25.57
CA SER A 448 -8.98 -22.05 -24.78
C SER A 448 -8.46 -22.29 -23.37
N GLY A 449 -7.50 -21.48 -22.89
CA GLY A 449 -6.73 -21.63 -21.64
C GLY A 449 -7.50 -21.50 -20.32
N VAL A 450 -8.63 -22.19 -20.20
CA VAL A 450 -9.64 -22.07 -19.15
C VAL A 450 -10.12 -23.48 -18.76
N PHE A 451 -9.18 -24.37 -18.49
CA PHE A 451 -9.48 -25.75 -18.07
C PHE A 451 -9.53 -25.84 -16.54
N GLY A 452 -10.53 -26.55 -16.00
CA GLY A 452 -10.61 -26.81 -14.56
C GLY A 452 -11.29 -25.74 -13.71
N LEU A 453 -11.89 -24.70 -14.30
CA LEU A 453 -12.51 -23.59 -13.56
C LEU A 453 -13.41 -24.01 -12.38
N PRO A 454 -14.28 -25.04 -12.50
CA PRO A 454 -15.14 -25.42 -11.38
C PRO A 454 -14.37 -25.92 -10.15
N VAL A 455 -13.16 -26.48 -10.33
CA VAL A 455 -12.30 -26.91 -9.22
C VAL A 455 -11.74 -25.69 -8.48
N PHE A 456 -11.23 -24.70 -9.21
CA PHE A 456 -10.77 -23.42 -8.62
C PHE A 456 -11.91 -22.69 -7.90
N ALA A 457 -13.12 -22.71 -8.49
CA ALA A 457 -14.32 -22.10 -7.89
C ALA A 457 -14.61 -22.66 -6.51
N LEU A 458 -14.67 -24.00 -6.42
CA LEU A 458 -14.98 -24.69 -5.18
C LEU A 458 -13.87 -24.50 -4.15
N SER A 459 -12.61 -24.69 -4.53
CA SER A 459 -11.46 -24.52 -3.63
C SER A 459 -11.46 -23.13 -2.98
N ALA A 460 -11.68 -22.09 -3.77
CA ALA A 460 -11.74 -20.72 -3.27
C ALA A 460 -12.98 -20.46 -2.40
N ALA A 461 -14.13 -21.03 -2.77
CA ALA A 461 -15.39 -20.85 -2.03
C ALA A 461 -15.41 -21.55 -0.66
N LEU A 462 -14.66 -22.65 -0.48
CA LEU A 462 -14.61 -23.41 0.77
C LEU A 462 -14.09 -22.61 1.97
N GLN A 463 -13.35 -21.52 1.73
CA GLN A 463 -12.91 -20.63 2.80
C GLN A 463 -14.05 -19.82 3.43
N SER A 464 -15.20 -19.72 2.76
CA SER A 464 -16.32 -18.83 3.14
C SER A 464 -17.68 -19.51 3.23
N ILE A 465 -17.84 -20.71 2.62
CA ILE A 465 -19.07 -21.49 2.63
C ILE A 465 -18.91 -22.72 3.53
N GLU A 466 -19.85 -22.91 4.46
CA GLU A 466 -20.03 -24.19 5.13
C GLU A 466 -20.66 -25.20 4.17
N VAL A 467 -19.85 -26.13 3.68
CA VAL A 467 -20.31 -27.25 2.84
C VAL A 467 -20.65 -28.43 3.75
N LYS A 468 -21.83 -29.04 3.56
CA LYS A 468 -22.24 -30.20 4.37
C LYS A 468 -21.44 -31.43 3.96
N THR A 469 -21.22 -32.34 4.90
CA THR A 469 -20.49 -33.59 4.67
C THR A 469 -21.12 -34.50 3.60
N SER A 470 -22.41 -34.34 3.32
CA SER A 470 -23.12 -35.03 2.22
C SER A 470 -22.75 -34.53 0.83
N ASP A 471 -22.19 -33.33 0.74
CA ASP A 471 -22.14 -32.60 -0.52
C ASP A 471 -20.89 -32.94 -1.32
N ILE A 472 -19.81 -33.46 -0.72
CA ILE A 472 -18.60 -33.91 -1.43
C ILE A 472 -18.37 -35.39 -1.15
N ASP A 473 -18.29 -36.23 -2.19
CA ASP A 473 -18.21 -37.69 -2.07
C ASP A 473 -16.84 -38.25 -2.49
N MET A 474 -16.62 -39.55 -2.33
CA MET A 474 -15.44 -40.33 -2.74
C MET A 474 -15.03 -40.12 -4.21
N LYS A 475 -15.91 -39.56 -5.04
CA LYS A 475 -15.59 -39.11 -6.41
C LYS A 475 -14.42 -38.12 -6.45
N THR A 476 -14.30 -37.23 -5.45
CA THR A 476 -13.19 -36.27 -5.36
C THR A 476 -11.84 -36.97 -5.17
N LEU A 477 -11.78 -38.04 -4.36
CA LEU A 477 -10.55 -38.80 -4.16
C LEU A 477 -10.13 -39.54 -5.44
N ARG A 478 -11.10 -40.12 -6.17
CA ARG A 478 -10.85 -40.75 -7.48
C ARG A 478 -10.36 -39.74 -8.51
N PHE A 479 -10.95 -38.55 -8.51
CA PHE A 479 -10.51 -37.44 -9.37
C PHE A 479 -9.07 -37.01 -9.06
N LEU A 480 -8.70 -36.91 -7.78
CA LEU A 480 -7.33 -36.62 -7.34
C LEU A 480 -6.32 -37.66 -7.85
N VAL A 481 -6.64 -38.96 -7.71
CA VAL A 481 -5.82 -40.05 -8.26
C VAL A 481 -5.67 -39.93 -9.78
N ALA A 482 -6.77 -39.67 -10.49
CA ALA A 482 -6.75 -39.50 -11.95
C ALA A 482 -5.85 -38.33 -12.40
N ILE A 483 -5.86 -37.20 -11.68
CA ILE A 483 -4.96 -36.05 -11.95
C ILE A 483 -3.50 -36.47 -11.77
N ILE A 484 -3.16 -37.18 -10.68
CA ILE A 484 -1.78 -37.61 -10.40
C ILE A 484 -1.27 -38.56 -11.50
N GLN A 485 -2.08 -39.54 -11.88
CA GLN A 485 -1.74 -40.48 -12.95
C GLN A 485 -1.61 -39.78 -14.32
N LYS A 486 -2.45 -38.79 -14.59
CA LYS A 486 -2.38 -37.99 -15.82
C LYS A 486 -1.13 -37.11 -15.87
N TYR A 487 -0.75 -36.48 -14.75
CA TYR A 487 0.47 -35.68 -14.65
C TYR A 487 1.71 -36.50 -15.01
N ARG A 488 1.78 -37.74 -14.50
CA ARG A 488 2.91 -38.64 -14.75
C ARG A 488 2.95 -39.19 -16.18
N SER A 489 1.80 -39.50 -16.75
CA SER A 489 1.71 -40.09 -18.09
C SER A 489 1.79 -39.07 -19.23
N SER A 490 1.52 -37.78 -18.95
CA SER A 490 1.58 -36.73 -19.96
C SER A 490 3.02 -36.39 -20.34
N MET A 491 3.29 -36.31 -21.64
CA MET A 491 4.54 -35.75 -22.19
C MET A 491 4.39 -34.27 -22.59
N ASP A 492 3.16 -33.74 -22.59
CA ASP A 492 2.87 -32.34 -22.90
C ASP A 492 3.02 -31.46 -21.64
N ASN A 493 3.88 -30.45 -21.74
CA ASN A 493 4.14 -29.49 -20.67
C ASN A 493 2.91 -28.66 -20.31
N LEU A 494 2.06 -28.31 -21.28
CA LEU A 494 0.83 -27.55 -21.02
C LEU A 494 -0.15 -28.39 -20.19
N MET A 495 -0.31 -29.67 -20.56
CA MET A 495 -1.15 -30.60 -19.83
C MET A 495 -0.61 -30.88 -18.41
N LYS A 496 0.71 -30.96 -18.23
CA LYS A 496 1.32 -31.05 -16.90
C LYS A 496 1.03 -29.81 -16.05
N ASP A 497 1.12 -28.61 -16.63
CA ASP A 497 0.79 -27.36 -15.95
C ASP A 497 -0.68 -27.32 -15.48
N HIS A 498 -1.62 -27.75 -16.34
CA HIS A 498 -3.03 -27.87 -15.96
C HIS A 498 -3.26 -28.89 -14.85
N CYS A 499 -2.65 -30.07 -14.96
CA CYS A 499 -2.76 -31.12 -13.93
C CYS A 499 -2.14 -30.67 -12.59
N ARG A 500 -1.03 -29.92 -12.63
CA ARG A 500 -0.38 -29.36 -11.44
C ARG A 500 -1.31 -28.40 -10.70
N LYS A 501 -1.91 -27.45 -11.42
CA LYS A 501 -2.85 -26.49 -10.82
C LYS A 501 -4.07 -27.19 -10.25
N LEU A 502 -4.67 -28.12 -11.00
CA LEU A 502 -5.79 -28.93 -10.52
C LEU A 502 -5.44 -29.79 -9.30
N LEU A 503 -4.24 -30.35 -9.27
CA LEU A 503 -3.74 -31.12 -8.13
C LEU A 503 -3.71 -30.26 -6.86
N SER A 504 -3.11 -29.07 -6.94
CA SER A 504 -3.03 -28.11 -5.83
C SER A 504 -4.42 -27.81 -5.26
N GLU A 505 -5.34 -27.39 -6.12
CA GLU A 505 -6.70 -27.01 -5.70
C GLU A 505 -7.50 -28.20 -5.15
N THR A 506 -7.32 -29.38 -5.74
CA THR A 506 -8.02 -30.59 -5.27
C THR A 506 -7.49 -31.03 -3.91
N LEU A 507 -6.20 -30.88 -3.63
CA LEU A 507 -5.63 -31.08 -2.29
C LEU A 507 -6.24 -30.10 -1.28
N GLY A 508 -6.38 -28.82 -1.68
CA GLY A 508 -7.07 -27.79 -0.89
C GLY A 508 -8.52 -28.17 -0.58
N ILE A 509 -9.28 -28.63 -1.58
CA ILE A 509 -10.67 -29.11 -1.39
C ILE A 509 -10.70 -30.29 -0.39
N VAL A 510 -9.85 -31.30 -0.56
CA VAL A 510 -9.83 -32.47 0.32
C VAL A 510 -9.43 -32.11 1.75
N SER A 511 -8.50 -31.15 1.93
CA SER A 511 -8.08 -30.67 3.25
C SER A 511 -9.23 -30.11 4.10
N ASN A 512 -10.27 -29.55 3.45
CA ASN A 512 -11.44 -29.01 4.12
C ASN A 512 -12.54 -30.07 4.39
N MET A 513 -12.39 -31.30 3.92
CA MET A 513 -13.43 -32.34 3.92
C MET A 513 -13.07 -33.50 4.85
N LYS A 514 -13.31 -33.33 6.15
CA LYS A 514 -12.91 -34.28 7.20
C LYS A 514 -13.35 -35.73 6.95
N HIS A 515 -14.56 -35.94 6.43
CA HIS A 515 -15.11 -37.28 6.19
C HIS A 515 -14.38 -38.05 5.09
N LEU A 516 -13.70 -37.37 4.16
CA LEU A 516 -12.93 -38.04 3.10
C LEU A 516 -11.72 -38.80 3.66
N TYR A 517 -11.14 -38.34 4.77
CA TYR A 517 -10.00 -39.01 5.43
C TYR A 517 -10.37 -40.34 6.09
N ALA A 518 -11.66 -40.59 6.33
CA ALA A 518 -12.15 -41.87 6.83
C ALA A 518 -12.41 -42.90 5.70
N SER A 519 -12.29 -42.50 4.43
CA SER A 519 -12.55 -43.37 3.28
C SER A 519 -11.36 -44.28 2.99
N ASP A 520 -11.63 -45.53 2.60
CA ASP A 520 -10.60 -46.49 2.18
C ASP A 520 -9.83 -46.00 0.93
N ALA A 521 -10.47 -45.20 0.07
CA ALA A 521 -9.83 -44.62 -1.11
C ALA A 521 -8.71 -43.62 -0.78
N MET A 522 -8.63 -43.13 0.47
CA MET A 522 -7.57 -42.24 0.92
C MET A 522 -6.19 -42.94 0.93
N GLU A 523 -6.16 -44.27 1.12
CA GLU A 523 -4.92 -45.03 1.07
C GLU A 523 -4.25 -44.95 -0.30
N GLU A 524 -5.02 -45.10 -1.37
CA GLU A 524 -4.54 -44.96 -2.75
C GLU A 524 -3.99 -43.56 -3.01
N VAL A 525 -4.69 -42.52 -2.55
CA VAL A 525 -4.25 -41.12 -2.68
C VAL A 525 -2.90 -40.89 -2.00
N ILE A 526 -2.71 -41.37 -0.77
CA ILE A 526 -1.46 -41.20 -0.02
C ILE A 526 -0.27 -41.86 -0.75
N LEU A 527 -0.47 -43.09 -1.24
CA LEU A 527 0.56 -43.83 -1.98
C LEU A 527 0.91 -43.12 -3.29
N GLU A 528 -0.10 -42.59 -3.99
CA GLU A 528 0.12 -41.83 -5.22
C GLU A 528 0.79 -40.48 -4.95
N LEU A 529 0.50 -39.79 -3.85
CA LEU A 529 1.22 -38.56 -3.49
C LEU A 529 2.69 -38.84 -3.13
N GLN A 530 2.97 -39.90 -2.37
CA GLN A 530 4.35 -40.29 -2.05
C GLN A 530 5.15 -40.63 -3.32
N ASN A 531 4.54 -41.37 -4.26
CA ASN A 531 5.17 -41.64 -5.54
C ASN A 531 5.36 -40.37 -6.37
N LEU A 532 4.40 -39.43 -6.36
CA LEU A 532 4.55 -38.19 -7.12
C LEU A 532 5.69 -37.29 -6.60
N PHE A 533 5.78 -37.10 -5.28
CA PHE A 533 6.69 -36.12 -4.68
C PHE A 533 8.05 -36.69 -4.26
N ILE A 534 8.18 -38.01 -4.08
CA ILE A 534 9.39 -38.61 -3.46
C ILE A 534 10.02 -39.68 -4.35
N SER A 535 9.26 -40.71 -4.74
CA SER A 535 9.85 -41.94 -5.30
C SER A 535 9.71 -42.10 -6.83
N GLY A 536 8.87 -41.32 -7.49
CA GLY A 536 8.58 -41.41 -8.92
C GLY A 536 9.43 -40.52 -9.82
N GLN A 537 9.37 -40.76 -11.14
CA GLN A 537 10.09 -39.96 -12.16
C GLN A 537 9.75 -38.46 -12.12
N ALA A 538 8.58 -38.10 -11.60
CA ALA A 538 8.13 -36.72 -11.45
C ALA A 538 8.72 -36.01 -10.21
N ALA A 539 9.35 -36.72 -9.27
CA ALA A 539 9.88 -36.13 -8.03
C ALA A 539 11.04 -35.13 -8.25
N SER A 540 11.71 -35.20 -9.42
CA SER A 540 12.75 -34.23 -9.81
C SER A 540 12.18 -32.97 -10.47
N ASP A 541 10.87 -32.90 -10.70
CA ASP A 541 10.20 -31.76 -11.31
C ASP A 541 10.02 -30.64 -10.28
N THR A 542 10.83 -29.59 -10.42
CA THR A 542 10.81 -28.43 -9.52
C THR A 542 9.49 -27.66 -9.56
N GLN A 543 8.66 -27.85 -10.59
CA GLN A 543 7.36 -27.19 -10.68
C GLN A 543 6.37 -27.70 -9.62
N LEU A 544 6.48 -28.97 -9.18
CA LEU A 544 5.62 -29.55 -8.14
C LEU A 544 5.73 -28.83 -6.79
N ASN A 545 6.77 -28.01 -6.58
CA ASN A 545 6.91 -27.18 -5.39
C ASN A 545 5.72 -26.22 -5.19
N GLU A 546 5.02 -25.83 -6.26
CA GLU A 546 3.81 -24.99 -6.18
C GLU A 546 2.66 -25.68 -5.44
N CYS A 547 2.62 -27.01 -5.42
CA CYS A 547 1.59 -27.79 -4.73
C CYS A 547 1.88 -28.03 -3.24
N LYS A 548 3.08 -27.70 -2.75
CA LYS A 548 3.49 -27.97 -1.37
C LYS A 548 2.63 -27.27 -0.30
N PRO A 549 2.14 -26.02 -0.49
CA PRO A 549 1.22 -25.39 0.46
C PRO A 549 -0.06 -26.21 0.67
N ASP A 550 -0.74 -26.59 -0.40
CA ASP A 550 -1.98 -27.37 -0.31
C ASP A 550 -1.72 -28.80 0.13
N LEU A 551 -0.55 -29.36 -0.19
CA LEU A 551 -0.10 -30.64 0.36
C LEU A 551 0.10 -30.55 1.88
N ALA A 552 0.66 -29.47 2.41
CA ALA A 552 0.80 -29.28 3.86
C ALA A 552 -0.58 -29.26 4.53
N SER A 553 -1.54 -28.51 3.97
CA SER A 553 -2.92 -28.49 4.44
C SER A 553 -3.60 -29.86 4.36
N PHE A 554 -3.38 -30.61 3.28
CA PHE A 554 -3.85 -31.98 3.14
C PHE A 554 -3.25 -32.91 4.21
N LEU A 555 -1.93 -32.83 4.45
CA LEU A 555 -1.28 -33.66 5.46
C LEU A 555 -1.80 -33.35 6.88
N ALA A 556 -2.10 -32.08 7.19
CA ALA A 556 -2.75 -31.70 8.45
C ALA A 556 -4.07 -32.45 8.65
N GLY A 557 -4.85 -32.64 7.57
CA GLY A 557 -6.11 -33.40 7.58
C GLY A 557 -5.96 -34.89 7.90
N LEU A 558 -4.78 -35.48 7.74
CA LEU A 558 -4.52 -36.87 8.12
C LEU A 558 -4.70 -37.14 9.62
N ALA A 559 -4.81 -36.08 10.44
CA ALA A 559 -5.16 -36.19 11.86
C ALA A 559 -6.50 -36.90 12.10
N TYR A 560 -7.40 -36.85 11.12
CA TYR A 560 -8.71 -37.51 11.18
C TYR A 560 -8.67 -38.98 10.77
N MET A 561 -7.51 -39.47 10.32
CA MET A 561 -7.31 -40.85 9.88
C MET A 561 -6.67 -41.70 10.98
N LYS A 562 -7.11 -42.96 11.11
CA LYS A 562 -6.41 -43.93 11.96
C LYS A 562 -5.16 -44.45 11.25
N ILE A 563 -3.99 -44.11 11.77
CA ILE A 563 -2.70 -44.58 11.27
C ILE A 563 -2.25 -45.79 12.09
N VAL A 564 -1.95 -46.90 11.41
CA VAL A 564 -1.46 -48.12 12.06
C VAL A 564 0.05 -48.02 12.26
N GLU A 565 0.51 -48.20 13.50
CA GLU A 565 1.93 -48.19 13.86
C GLU A 565 2.60 -49.53 13.47
N SER A 566 2.94 -49.68 12.19
CA SER A 566 3.63 -50.87 11.71
C SER A 566 4.59 -50.55 10.57
N ASP A 567 5.82 -51.03 10.68
CA ASP A 567 6.87 -50.91 9.65
C ASP A 567 6.52 -51.62 8.34
N LYS A 568 5.54 -52.54 8.36
CA LYS A 568 5.11 -53.29 7.18
C LYS A 568 3.94 -52.65 6.45
N ASN A 569 3.39 -51.55 6.98
CA ASN A 569 2.26 -50.88 6.35
C ASN A 569 2.76 -49.79 5.38
N ALA A 570 2.57 -50.03 4.07
CA ALA A 570 2.96 -49.11 3.01
C ALA A 570 2.34 -47.71 3.20
N LYS A 571 1.09 -47.63 3.68
CA LYS A 571 0.41 -46.37 3.98
C LYS A 571 1.14 -45.57 5.06
N SER A 572 1.49 -46.21 6.18
CA SER A 572 2.16 -45.53 7.30
C SER A 572 3.55 -45.05 6.90
N SER A 573 4.29 -45.86 6.14
CA SER A 573 5.59 -45.45 5.58
C SER A 573 5.46 -44.24 4.66
N ALA A 574 4.46 -44.23 3.77
CA ALA A 574 4.23 -43.13 2.85
C ALA A 574 3.90 -41.81 3.57
N VAL A 575 3.08 -41.86 4.63
CA VAL A 575 2.79 -40.66 5.45
C VAL A 575 4.06 -40.14 6.14
N TRP A 576 4.89 -41.01 6.70
CA TRP A 576 6.15 -40.60 7.35
C TRP A 576 7.08 -39.89 6.36
N GLU A 577 7.22 -40.44 5.15
CA GLU A 577 8.07 -39.86 4.11
C GLU A 577 7.58 -38.49 3.63
N LEU A 578 6.26 -38.33 3.47
CA LEU A 578 5.65 -37.05 3.07
C LEU A 578 5.88 -35.95 4.12
N TYR A 579 5.72 -36.25 5.41
CA TYR A 579 6.01 -35.29 6.48
C TYR A 579 7.50 -34.94 6.57
N ARG A 580 8.38 -35.95 6.44
CA ARG A 580 9.84 -35.71 6.41
C ARG A 580 10.24 -34.82 5.24
N MET A 581 9.63 -34.99 4.08
CA MET A 581 9.88 -34.15 2.91
C MET A 581 9.53 -32.68 3.20
N LEU A 582 8.33 -32.38 3.71
CA LEU A 582 7.93 -31.01 4.02
C LEU A 582 8.73 -30.39 5.17
N LEU A 583 9.05 -31.15 6.21
CA LEU A 583 9.86 -30.66 7.35
C LEU A 583 11.34 -30.51 7.01
N SER A 584 11.78 -31.01 5.85
CA SER A 584 13.15 -30.83 5.33
C SER A 584 13.28 -29.62 4.39
N GLU A 585 12.20 -28.87 4.17
CA GLU A 585 12.22 -27.65 3.36
C GLU A 585 13.10 -26.56 4.00
N ARG A 586 13.68 -25.70 3.15
CA ARG A 586 14.51 -24.56 3.60
C ARG A 586 13.85 -23.21 3.41
N HIS A 587 12.77 -23.15 2.62
CA HIS A 587 12.07 -21.89 2.37
C HIS A 587 11.19 -21.57 3.58
N TRP A 588 11.39 -20.41 4.21
CA TRP A 588 10.73 -20.02 5.46
C TRP A 588 9.20 -20.23 5.43
N ALA A 589 8.52 -19.86 4.33
CA ALA A 589 7.08 -20.01 4.20
C ALA A 589 6.63 -21.48 4.21
N PHE A 590 7.37 -22.37 3.54
CA PHE A 590 7.07 -23.80 3.54
C PHE A 590 7.39 -24.43 4.90
N VAL A 591 8.45 -23.98 5.56
CA VAL A 591 8.78 -24.40 6.93
C VAL A 591 7.65 -24.06 7.89
N HIS A 592 7.13 -22.82 7.86
CA HIS A 592 5.99 -22.43 8.69
C HIS A 592 4.75 -23.29 8.41
N LEU A 593 4.38 -23.47 7.13
CA LEU A 593 3.23 -24.30 6.76
C LEU A 593 3.40 -25.76 7.20
N ALA A 594 4.58 -26.33 7.02
CA ALA A 594 4.91 -27.70 7.43
C ALA A 594 4.82 -27.87 8.96
N ILE A 595 5.35 -26.91 9.73
CA ILE A 595 5.27 -26.92 11.19
C ILE A 595 3.83 -26.79 11.66
N THR A 596 3.06 -25.86 11.07
CA THR A 596 1.65 -25.67 11.42
C THR A 596 0.84 -26.94 11.12
N ALA A 597 1.04 -27.55 9.95
CA ALA A 597 0.39 -28.78 9.56
C ALA A 597 0.76 -29.94 10.50
N PHE A 598 2.05 -30.11 10.79
CA PHE A 598 2.53 -31.17 11.69
C PHE A 598 2.05 -30.97 13.13
N GLY A 599 2.04 -29.73 13.63
CA GLY A 599 1.50 -29.40 14.95
C GLY A 599 0.00 -29.70 15.06
N TYR A 600 -0.77 -29.38 14.02
CA TYR A 600 -2.19 -29.73 13.97
C TYR A 600 -2.42 -31.25 13.99
N PHE A 601 -1.58 -31.99 13.27
CA PHE A 601 -1.62 -33.45 13.21
C PHE A 601 -1.23 -34.10 14.54
N SER A 602 -0.14 -33.66 15.16
CA SER A 602 0.37 -34.23 16.41
C SER A 602 -0.57 -34.03 17.58
N GLU A 603 -1.27 -32.88 17.66
CA GLU A 603 -2.25 -32.58 18.71
C GLU A 603 -3.48 -33.52 18.68
N ARG A 604 -3.81 -34.07 17.50
CA ARG A 604 -5.08 -34.77 17.24
C ARG A 604 -4.92 -36.25 16.90
N THR A 605 -3.70 -36.77 16.93
CA THR A 605 -3.41 -38.18 16.64
C THR A 605 -3.09 -38.95 17.91
N SER A 606 -3.43 -40.24 17.94
CA SER A 606 -3.05 -41.16 19.01
C SER A 606 -1.74 -41.90 18.71
N CYS A 607 -0.96 -41.41 17.75
CA CYS A 607 0.30 -42.03 17.36
C CYS A 607 1.35 -41.77 18.44
N ASN A 608 1.86 -42.82 19.06
CA ASN A 608 2.91 -42.77 20.06
C ASN A 608 4.29 -42.56 19.40
N GLN A 609 4.44 -42.97 18.13
CA GLN A 609 5.70 -42.89 17.38
C GLN A 609 5.84 -41.61 16.54
N LEU A 610 5.46 -40.44 17.08
CA LEU A 610 5.53 -39.15 16.37
C LEU A 610 6.93 -38.81 15.84
N TRP A 611 7.98 -39.29 16.52
CA TRP A 611 9.38 -39.11 16.09
C TRP A 611 9.65 -39.66 14.68
N ARG A 612 8.87 -40.64 14.20
CA ARG A 612 9.03 -41.22 12.86
C ARG A 612 8.65 -40.25 11.74
N PHE A 613 7.84 -39.23 12.02
CA PHE A 613 7.37 -38.24 11.05
C PHE A 613 8.36 -37.10 10.84
N VAL A 614 9.36 -36.98 11.73
CA VAL A 614 10.35 -35.90 11.74
C VAL A 614 11.64 -36.35 11.03
N PRO A 615 12.39 -35.46 10.36
CA PRO A 615 13.69 -35.80 9.76
C PRO A 615 14.70 -36.36 10.77
N GLN A 616 15.59 -37.27 10.33
CA GLN A 616 16.51 -38.01 11.21
C GLN A 616 17.45 -37.12 12.04
N ASN A 617 17.81 -35.95 11.54
CA ASN A 617 18.62 -34.95 12.23
C ASN A 617 17.85 -34.21 13.36
N ALA A 618 16.52 -34.20 13.31
CA ALA A 618 15.65 -33.67 14.36
C ALA A 618 15.08 -34.78 15.28
N ALA A 619 15.10 -36.04 14.83
CA ALA A 619 14.68 -37.23 15.59
C ALA A 619 15.79 -37.82 16.50
N LEU A 620 16.87 -37.07 16.78
CA LEU A 620 17.94 -37.48 17.70
C LEU A 620 17.46 -37.75 19.15
N SER A 621 16.17 -37.52 19.42
CA SER A 621 15.49 -37.88 20.66
C SER A 621 15.23 -39.38 20.81
N PHE A 622 15.26 -40.15 19.71
CA PHE A 622 15.06 -41.61 19.75
C PHE A 622 16.42 -42.31 19.77
N ASP A 623 16.82 -42.81 20.94
CA ASP A 623 18.02 -43.61 21.09
C ASP A 623 17.74 -45.05 20.62
N LEU A 624 18.21 -45.36 19.41
CA LEU A 624 18.10 -46.68 18.78
C LEU A 624 18.78 -47.79 19.61
N GLU A 625 19.70 -47.45 20.52
CA GLU A 625 20.41 -48.43 21.35
C GLU A 625 19.66 -48.81 22.64
N SER A 626 18.83 -47.93 23.19
CA SER A 626 18.10 -48.18 24.45
C SER A 626 16.63 -48.57 24.27
N GLY A 627 16.02 -48.26 23.13
CA GLY A 627 14.64 -48.68 22.80
C GLY A 627 13.54 -48.03 23.64
N ASP A 628 13.87 -47.04 24.48
CA ASP A 628 12.91 -46.28 25.30
C ASP A 628 12.46 -45.01 24.57
N GLU A 629 11.15 -44.80 24.46
CA GLU A 629 10.57 -43.57 23.94
C GLU A 629 10.95 -42.38 24.83
N ALA A 630 11.55 -41.35 24.24
CA ALA A 630 11.81 -40.09 24.93
C ALA A 630 10.50 -39.45 25.38
N LYS A 631 10.44 -39.03 26.64
CA LYS A 631 9.31 -38.27 27.21
C LYS A 631 8.95 -37.08 26.31
N GLU A 632 7.66 -36.75 26.22
CA GLU A 632 7.09 -35.66 25.42
C GLU A 632 7.85 -34.32 25.57
N GLU A 633 8.30 -33.99 26.79
CA GLU A 633 9.11 -32.80 27.08
C GLU A 633 10.45 -32.79 26.33
N ARG A 634 11.12 -33.95 26.22
CA ARG A 634 12.41 -34.07 25.52
C ARG A 634 12.23 -33.93 24.01
N PHE A 635 11.23 -34.59 23.43
CA PHE A 635 10.85 -34.41 22.02
C PHE A 635 10.56 -32.94 21.71
N THR A 636 9.76 -32.28 22.55
CA THR A 636 9.43 -30.86 22.39
C THR A 636 10.66 -29.96 22.46
N SER A 637 11.59 -30.23 23.38
CA SER A 637 12.82 -29.45 23.53
C SER A 637 13.79 -29.60 22.36
N GLU A 638 13.94 -30.82 21.82
CA GLU A 638 14.84 -31.11 20.70
C GLU A 638 14.26 -30.63 19.36
N PHE A 639 12.93 -30.79 19.17
CA PHE A 639 12.23 -30.21 18.03
C PHE A 639 12.31 -28.68 18.05
N LYS A 640 12.13 -28.07 19.23
CA LYS A 640 12.33 -26.61 19.39
C LYS A 640 13.77 -26.20 19.07
N ALA A 641 14.79 -26.92 19.53
CA ALA A 641 16.18 -26.59 19.23
C ALA A 641 16.50 -26.71 17.73
N PHE A 642 15.87 -27.64 17.01
CA PHE A 642 15.93 -27.72 15.55
C PHE A 642 15.28 -26.48 14.89
N LEU A 643 14.10 -26.07 15.36
CA LEU A 643 13.40 -24.88 14.85
C LEU A 643 14.15 -23.58 15.14
N ASP A 644 14.69 -23.41 16.35
CA ASP A 644 15.44 -22.22 16.78
C ASP A 644 16.77 -22.09 16.01
N LYS A 645 17.36 -23.19 15.55
CA LYS A 645 18.53 -23.18 14.67
C LYS A 645 18.21 -22.70 13.25
N GLU A 646 16.95 -22.84 12.81
CA GLU A 646 16.45 -22.46 11.48
C GLU A 646 15.70 -21.09 11.50
N MET A 647 15.19 -20.62 12.64
CA MET A 647 14.43 -19.37 12.78
C MET A 647 15.05 -18.40 13.80
N THR A 648 15.70 -17.34 13.33
CA THR A 648 16.11 -16.21 14.19
C THR A 648 15.35 -14.93 13.84
N LEU A 649 14.14 -14.75 14.37
CA LEU A 649 13.43 -13.45 14.33
C LEU A 649 12.61 -13.24 15.63
N THR A 650 13.04 -12.27 16.44
CA THR A 650 12.32 -11.79 17.65
C THR A 650 11.58 -10.47 17.39
N VAL A 651 10.38 -10.35 17.95
CA VAL A 651 9.41 -9.26 17.72
C VAL A 651 9.38 -8.31 18.92
N THR A 652 10.24 -7.29 18.93
CA THR A 652 10.13 -6.14 19.85
C THR A 652 10.63 -4.86 19.17
N PRO A 653 9.86 -3.75 19.18
CA PRO A 653 10.24 -2.49 18.54
C PRO A 653 11.52 -1.93 19.15
N SER A 654 12.57 -1.91 18.35
CA SER A 654 13.91 -1.41 18.69
C SER A 654 14.53 -0.74 17.46
N SER A 655 15.63 -0.01 17.64
CA SER A 655 16.45 0.50 16.53
C SER A 655 16.88 -0.60 15.55
N GLU A 656 17.01 -1.84 16.04
CA GLU A 656 17.32 -3.01 15.24
C GLU A 656 16.14 -3.42 14.32
N GLN A 657 14.90 -3.35 14.80
CA GLN A 657 13.72 -3.60 13.95
C GLN A 657 13.54 -2.54 12.86
N LEU A 658 13.82 -1.28 13.18
CA LEU A 658 13.76 -0.20 12.21
C LEU A 658 14.81 -0.41 11.10
N GLY A 659 16.00 -0.91 11.46
CA GLY A 659 17.03 -1.32 10.50
C GLY A 659 16.65 -2.52 9.62
N LEU A 660 15.82 -3.45 10.12
CA LEU A 660 15.28 -4.56 9.32
C LEU A 660 14.22 -4.07 8.31
N HIS A 661 13.27 -3.26 8.75
CA HIS A 661 12.24 -2.68 7.86
C HIS A 661 12.81 -1.68 6.85
N LEU A 662 13.93 -1.03 7.16
CA LEU A 662 14.63 -0.18 6.19
C LEU A 662 15.10 -0.99 4.98
N LYS A 663 15.62 -2.21 5.18
CA LYS A 663 16.04 -3.10 4.09
C LYS A 663 14.85 -3.52 3.23
N GLU A 664 13.73 -3.83 3.86
CA GLU A 664 12.47 -4.13 3.19
C GLU A 664 11.98 -2.93 2.36
N GLY A 665 11.97 -1.74 2.96
CA GLY A 665 11.58 -0.49 2.30
C GLY A 665 12.44 -0.19 1.07
N LEU A 666 13.76 -0.41 1.14
CA LEU A 666 14.67 -0.27 0.00
C LEU A 666 14.29 -1.21 -1.16
N MET A 667 14.01 -2.48 -0.87
CA MET A 667 13.59 -3.44 -1.90
C MET A 667 12.26 -3.03 -2.55
N LEU A 668 11.31 -2.53 -1.75
CA LEU A 668 10.01 -2.06 -2.23
C LEU A 668 10.15 -0.81 -3.11
N LYS A 669 10.95 0.16 -2.69
CA LYS A 669 11.25 1.36 -3.46
C LYS A 669 11.87 1.01 -4.81
N GLU A 670 12.85 0.11 -4.84
CA GLU A 670 13.42 -0.38 -6.10
C GLU A 670 12.38 -1.06 -7.00
N MET A 671 11.47 -1.84 -6.43
CA MET A 671 10.41 -2.51 -7.18
C MET A 671 9.44 -1.51 -7.81
N VAL A 672 9.03 -0.47 -7.06
CA VAL A 672 8.18 0.61 -7.58
C VAL A 672 8.88 1.36 -8.71
N LEU A 673 10.16 1.70 -8.54
CA LEU A 673 10.97 2.36 -9.58
C LEU A 673 11.16 1.49 -10.84
N LYS A 674 11.23 0.16 -10.70
CA LYS A 674 11.28 -0.75 -11.84
C LYS A 674 9.94 -0.75 -12.57
N MET A 675 8.82 -0.79 -11.86
CA MET A 675 7.48 -0.78 -12.46
C MET A 675 7.16 0.53 -13.18
N SER A 676 7.56 1.67 -12.62
CA SER A 676 7.35 2.98 -13.28
C SER A 676 8.21 3.16 -14.53
N LYS A 677 9.39 2.51 -14.60
CA LYS A 677 10.25 2.52 -15.81
C LYS A 677 9.73 1.60 -16.92
N VAL A 678 9.10 0.48 -16.56
CA VAL A 678 8.52 -0.48 -17.53
C VAL A 678 7.44 0.19 -18.39
N ASP A 679 6.68 1.16 -17.88
CA ASP A 679 5.67 1.90 -18.67
C ASP A 679 6.27 2.75 -19.81
N THR A 680 7.55 3.14 -19.72
CA THR A 680 8.25 3.86 -20.80
C THR A 680 8.81 2.95 -21.90
N GLU A 681 9.11 1.68 -21.59
CA GLU A 681 9.66 0.71 -22.55
C GLU A 681 8.59 -0.26 -23.10
N ALA A 682 7.49 -0.49 -22.37
CA ALA A 682 6.42 -1.42 -22.73
C ALA A 682 5.45 -0.92 -23.81
N VAL A 683 5.61 0.31 -24.32
CA VAL A 683 4.97 0.75 -25.58
C VAL A 683 5.51 -0.05 -26.79
N GLY A 684 6.58 -0.85 -26.58
CA GLY A 684 7.15 -1.78 -27.56
C GLY A 684 6.92 -3.28 -27.27
N CYS A 685 5.83 -3.72 -26.63
CA CYS A 685 5.60 -5.16 -26.44
C CYS A 685 4.93 -5.86 -27.65
N GLU A 686 5.79 -6.48 -28.45
CA GLU A 686 5.65 -7.79 -29.13
C GLU A 686 4.22 -8.31 -29.39
N ILE A 687 3.70 -8.00 -30.58
CA ILE A 687 2.70 -8.83 -31.24
C ILE A 687 3.38 -10.16 -31.58
N MET A 688 2.89 -11.24 -30.94
CA MET A 688 3.30 -12.62 -31.23
C MET A 688 3.34 -12.88 -32.73
N LYS A 689 4.50 -13.36 -33.20
CA LYS A 689 4.70 -13.87 -34.57
C LYS A 689 3.74 -15.03 -34.83
N ILE A 690 2.71 -14.76 -35.62
CA ILE A 690 2.04 -15.79 -36.40
C ILE A 690 2.87 -15.95 -37.67
N ASP A 691 3.34 -17.17 -37.91
CA ASP A 691 4.02 -17.55 -39.15
C ASP A 691 3.19 -17.13 -40.35
N ASN A 692 3.68 -16.14 -41.08
CA ASN A 692 3.27 -15.92 -42.45
C ASN A 692 4.50 -15.51 -43.27
N GLU A 693 4.58 -16.15 -44.43
CA GLU A 693 5.71 -16.22 -45.32
C GLU A 693 6.31 -14.84 -45.68
N LYS A 694 7.65 -14.82 -45.78
CA LYS A 694 8.51 -13.80 -46.39
C LYS A 694 7.76 -12.64 -47.06
N GLN A 695 7.59 -11.53 -46.35
CA GLN A 695 7.26 -10.26 -46.99
C GLN A 695 8.17 -9.14 -46.47
N ALA A 696 9.01 -8.63 -47.38
CA ALA A 696 9.87 -7.48 -47.16
C ALA A 696 9.05 -6.28 -46.63
N CYS A 697 9.63 -5.54 -45.67
CA CYS A 697 9.10 -4.27 -45.17
C CYS A 697 8.65 -3.36 -46.32
N LYS A 698 7.34 -3.31 -46.57
CA LYS A 698 6.72 -2.26 -47.38
C LYS A 698 6.21 -1.18 -46.44
N ARG A 699 6.78 0.02 -46.60
CA ARG A 699 6.30 1.29 -46.05
C ARG A 699 4.76 1.34 -46.06
N ARG A 700 4.13 1.49 -44.89
CA ARG A 700 2.68 1.70 -44.79
C ARG A 700 2.38 3.14 -45.18
N LYS A 701 1.62 3.35 -46.25
CA LYS A 701 0.97 4.64 -46.55
C LYS A 701 -0.08 4.92 -45.49
N LEU A 702 -0.30 6.20 -45.16
CA LEU A 702 -1.46 6.63 -44.38
C LEU A 702 -2.76 6.10 -45.04
N PRO A 703 -3.79 5.74 -44.27
CA PRO A 703 -5.11 5.43 -44.82
C PRO A 703 -5.62 6.59 -45.70
N ASP A 704 -6.16 6.29 -46.88
CA ASP A 704 -6.55 7.29 -47.89
C ASP A 704 -7.49 8.39 -47.35
N GLY A 705 -8.34 8.07 -46.36
CA GLY A 705 -9.22 9.04 -45.70
C GLY A 705 -8.45 10.10 -44.89
N ILE A 706 -7.34 9.72 -44.26
CA ILE A 706 -6.50 10.66 -43.48
C ILE A 706 -5.67 11.51 -44.43
N SER A 707 -5.11 10.92 -45.50
CA SER A 707 -4.40 11.68 -46.53
C SER A 707 -5.28 12.75 -47.18
N LYS A 708 -6.51 12.38 -47.55
CA LYS A 708 -7.49 13.33 -48.11
C LYS A 708 -7.89 14.42 -47.11
N GLY A 709 -8.04 14.08 -45.83
CA GLY A 709 -8.28 15.06 -44.76
C GLY A 709 -7.13 16.05 -44.60
N MET A 710 -5.89 15.59 -44.68
CA MET A 710 -4.70 16.44 -44.60
C MET A 710 -4.56 17.38 -45.80
N GLU A 711 -4.84 16.90 -47.02
CA GLU A 711 -4.87 17.75 -48.22
C GLU A 711 -5.94 18.85 -48.11
N MET A 712 -7.12 18.53 -47.57
CA MET A 712 -8.18 19.52 -47.34
C MET A 712 -7.79 20.57 -46.30
N LEU A 713 -7.10 20.17 -45.23
CA LEU A 713 -6.58 21.10 -44.22
C LEU A 713 -5.51 22.01 -44.78
N GLN A 714 -4.55 21.47 -45.55
CA GLN A 714 -3.52 22.28 -46.22
C GLN A 714 -4.13 23.26 -47.22
N HIS A 715 -5.13 22.83 -47.99
CA HIS A 715 -5.84 23.71 -48.92
C HIS A 715 -6.64 24.80 -48.18
N GLY A 716 -7.35 24.44 -47.11
CA GLY A 716 -8.08 25.38 -46.27
C GLY A 716 -7.16 26.43 -45.64
N LEU A 717 -6.00 25.99 -45.14
CA LEU A 717 -4.97 26.87 -44.61
C LEU A 717 -4.45 27.84 -45.69
N LYS A 718 -4.19 27.35 -46.90
CA LYS A 718 -3.76 28.21 -48.01
C LYS A 718 -4.81 29.28 -48.35
N VAL A 719 -6.08 28.92 -48.44
CA VAL A 719 -7.19 29.87 -48.69
C VAL A 719 -7.28 30.91 -47.57
N MET A 720 -7.11 30.51 -46.31
CA MET A 720 -7.05 31.46 -45.19
C MET A 720 -5.86 32.42 -45.30
N GLY A 721 -4.67 31.92 -45.67
CA GLY A 721 -3.49 32.73 -45.87
C GLY A 721 -3.64 33.75 -47.01
N ASP A 722 -4.25 33.33 -48.12
CA ASP A 722 -4.54 34.21 -49.26
C ASP A 722 -5.55 35.30 -48.85
N GLY A 723 -6.61 34.94 -48.11
CA GLY A 723 -7.59 35.90 -47.59
C GLY A 723 -7.03 36.88 -46.57
N ILE A 724 -6.10 36.45 -45.70
CA ILE A 724 -5.37 37.35 -44.80
C ILE A 724 -4.49 38.31 -45.61
N SER A 725 -3.83 37.84 -46.67
CA SER A 725 -2.99 38.66 -47.54
C SER A 725 -3.81 39.71 -48.32
N GLU A 726 -5.02 39.36 -48.77
CA GLU A 726 -5.98 40.29 -49.38
C GLU A 726 -6.55 41.30 -48.36
N TRP A 727 -6.76 40.89 -47.11
CA TRP A 727 -7.19 41.79 -46.03
C TRP A 727 -6.16 42.91 -45.78
N GLN A 728 -4.86 42.60 -45.92
CA GLN A 728 -3.79 43.59 -45.81
C GLN A 728 -3.85 44.65 -46.93
N GLN A 729 -4.36 44.32 -48.12
CA GLN A 729 -4.42 45.22 -49.27
C GLN A 729 -5.62 46.18 -49.21
N ASN A 730 -6.68 45.85 -48.46
CA ASN A 730 -7.97 46.54 -48.55
C ASN A 730 -8.37 47.38 -47.32
N ASN A 731 -7.73 47.25 -46.15
CA ASN A 731 -8.14 47.99 -44.94
C ASN A 731 -6.98 48.38 -44.01
N PHE A 732 -6.61 49.66 -43.98
CA PHE A 732 -5.52 50.18 -43.12
C PHE A 732 -5.90 50.36 -41.63
N ASP A 733 -7.20 50.38 -41.29
CA ASP A 733 -7.69 50.74 -39.94
C ASP A 733 -7.78 49.56 -38.93
N GLN A 734 -7.42 48.33 -39.31
CA GLN A 734 -7.51 47.14 -38.45
C GLN A 734 -6.19 46.36 -38.30
N LYS A 735 -5.06 47.08 -38.30
CA LYS A 735 -3.71 46.49 -38.28
C LYS A 735 -3.43 45.59 -37.08
N GLU A 736 -3.97 45.91 -35.90
CA GLU A 736 -3.77 45.10 -34.68
C GLU A 736 -4.53 43.75 -34.75
N LEU A 737 -5.77 43.78 -35.26
CA LEU A 737 -6.60 42.59 -35.45
C LEU A 737 -6.00 41.67 -36.52
N HIS A 738 -5.52 42.26 -37.62
CA HIS A 738 -4.79 41.56 -38.66
C HIS A 738 -3.53 40.86 -38.11
N ASN A 739 -2.72 41.56 -37.29
CA ASN A 739 -1.51 40.97 -36.69
C ASN A 739 -1.82 39.81 -35.73
N LYS A 740 -2.89 39.92 -34.91
CA LYS A 740 -3.33 38.82 -34.03
C LYS A 740 -3.78 37.61 -34.85
N PHE A 741 -4.53 37.84 -35.92
CA PHE A 741 -4.99 36.78 -36.80
C PHE A 741 -3.82 36.08 -37.52
N LEU A 742 -2.82 36.85 -37.95
CA LEU A 742 -1.62 36.35 -38.61
C LEU A 742 -0.72 35.54 -37.66
N ALA A 743 -0.63 35.93 -36.39
CA ALA A 743 0.05 35.15 -35.35
C ALA A 743 -0.64 33.80 -35.11
N HIS A 744 -1.97 33.79 -34.95
CA HIS A 744 -2.73 32.54 -34.78
C HIS A 744 -2.70 31.65 -36.02
N TYR A 745 -2.76 32.25 -37.22
CA TYR A 745 -2.59 31.54 -38.49
C TYR A 745 -1.22 30.87 -38.57
N SER A 746 -0.15 31.56 -38.16
CA SER A 746 1.21 31.02 -38.17
C SER A 746 1.36 29.84 -37.21
N SER A 747 0.81 29.94 -35.99
CA SER A 747 0.79 28.81 -35.05
C SER A 747 0.00 27.62 -35.58
N LEU A 748 -1.14 27.85 -36.23
CA LEU A 748 -1.95 26.78 -36.83
C LEU A 748 -1.22 26.11 -38.01
N LYS A 749 -0.51 26.91 -38.82
CA LYS A 749 0.33 26.42 -39.91
C LYS A 749 1.44 25.51 -39.41
N ASP A 750 2.16 25.91 -38.37
CA ASP A 750 3.26 25.12 -37.80
C ASP A 750 2.77 23.75 -37.28
N VAL A 751 1.59 23.70 -36.65
CA VAL A 751 0.98 22.45 -36.18
C VAL A 751 0.61 21.54 -37.35
N ILE A 752 0.01 22.08 -38.41
CA ILE A 752 -0.37 21.30 -39.60
C ILE A 752 0.87 20.83 -40.36
N ASP A 753 1.89 21.66 -40.53
CA ASP A 753 3.14 21.30 -41.19
C ASP A 753 3.90 20.23 -40.39
N HIS A 754 3.85 20.26 -39.06
CA HIS A 754 4.40 19.20 -38.22
C HIS A 754 3.68 17.87 -38.41
N LEU A 755 2.34 17.89 -38.46
CA LEU A 755 1.52 16.69 -38.73
C LEU A 755 1.75 16.12 -40.15
N VAL A 756 1.98 16.99 -41.14
CA VAL A 756 2.38 16.59 -42.50
C VAL A 756 3.79 16.01 -42.50
N GLY A 757 4.70 16.59 -41.71
CA GLY A 757 6.05 16.08 -41.50
C GLY A 757 6.03 14.65 -40.97
N LEU A 758 5.20 14.37 -39.95
CA LEU A 758 4.98 13.01 -39.42
C LEU A 758 4.40 12.04 -40.46
N ALA A 759 3.64 12.54 -41.44
CA ALA A 759 3.11 11.75 -42.57
C ALA A 759 4.12 11.58 -43.73
N GLY A 760 5.13 12.45 -43.83
CA GLY A 760 6.11 12.50 -44.92
C GLY A 760 7.53 12.00 -44.57
N SER A 761 7.88 11.87 -43.28
CA SER A 761 9.15 11.31 -42.82
C SER A 761 8.96 9.89 -42.30
N GLY A 762 9.07 8.90 -43.21
CA GLY A 762 9.08 7.46 -42.94
C GLY A 762 9.68 6.64 -44.10
#